data_AF-A0A814WUR9-F1
#
_entry.id   AF-A0A814WUR9-F1
#
_cell.length_a   1.000
_cell.length_b   1.000
_cell.length_c   1.000
_cell.angle_alpha   90.00
_cell.angle_beta   90.00
_cell.angle_gamma   90.00
#
_symmetry.space_group_name_H-M   'P 1'
#
loop_
_entity.id
_entity.type
_entity.pdbx_description
1 polymer ?
#
loop_
_entity_poly.entity_id
_entity_poly.type
_entity_poly.pdbx_seq_one_letter_code
_entity_poly.pdbx_strand_id
1 'polypeptide(L)'
;MQYPIYPYIVATYDTSILDLRSSSNYRNLSKPIAIQHAEKEEKFIDIYTALKDAQNLALSCQQENEPQQQQPSSIFGHQSDPYNFASLYSNSGIVLHYLVRLLPYTRMFLDYQDNNFDCADRTFHDVKTSYWLSSFESTSDFKELIPEFYYLPEFLLNKQGFDFGKRQNGAQVSDVTVPAWSKRNVRLFVYALRQALESDYVTTHLHQWIDLIFGYKQTGKVAVDAINVYHAACYYGFPIENINDQLTQKAYYGIVRTYGQVPKQLFFHSHPSVSTSNSTLSLTSNSNGNDKRNSERSVFESKLPIESIHRQIIGIRWGDFIGSYDMPSPDYIKSYDCPVQVSSFAVLNTNSYIICLPSSSLIIYNEQILHESINEQNNLSQLNPLTMTLDTMIALKWNTPDCIVRCRTLKQFKTWYNFLVPIDDQDKITCCTSIDYRLLFMGKTSGLIEIYRIQRNKNTPTGIELIKRYLPFIAHRSPITCLYTNRQFSLLISASADGMLTLWDTNRLSYVRTYKQDNQTIYHLTSSETTGDIAYLSSSGSQWHLSYLTCNCDLIGCLTFFEQLNCLCFTSAPEGTCVNVLLGGFENGIISMWSTWDLTLLRQLSFPQLHSHAIIAMCIPKFDRRRLYVVDRDRHLHTIESRSSSSSSTILPQILFLS
;
A
#
# COMPACT_ATOMS: atom_id res chain seq x y z
N MET A 1 22.00 -3.78 -13.14
CA MET A 1 21.26 -2.53 -13.45
C MET A 1 19.95 -2.90 -14.11
N GLN A 2 19.05 -3.53 -13.36
CA GLN A 2 17.70 -3.82 -13.85
C GLN A 2 16.78 -3.40 -12.72
N TYR A 3 15.97 -2.39 -13.00
CA TYR A 3 14.98 -1.85 -12.07
C TYR A 3 13.60 -2.18 -12.64
N PRO A 4 12.58 -2.45 -11.80
CA PRO A 4 11.23 -2.63 -12.29
C PRO A 4 10.75 -1.42 -13.09
N ILE A 5 9.94 -1.67 -14.11
CA ILE A 5 9.52 -0.68 -15.10
C ILE A 5 8.00 -0.58 -15.00
N TYR A 6 7.47 0.64 -14.88
CA TYR A 6 6.05 0.92 -14.85
C TYR A 6 5.69 1.91 -15.96
N PRO A 7 4.50 1.80 -16.58
CA PRO A 7 4.08 2.74 -17.60
C PRO A 7 3.76 4.11 -17.00
N TYR A 8 3.94 5.18 -17.76
CA TYR A 8 3.08 6.36 -17.57
C TYR A 8 1.60 5.98 -17.79
N ILE A 9 0.73 6.28 -16.83
CA ILE A 9 -0.72 6.03 -16.95
C ILE A 9 -1.50 7.29 -17.32
N VAL A 10 -1.29 8.37 -16.57
CA VAL A 10 -1.95 9.66 -16.81
C VAL A 10 -1.18 10.43 -17.88
N ALA A 11 -1.91 11.10 -18.78
CA ALA A 11 -1.39 11.94 -19.85
C ALA A 11 -1.57 13.45 -19.60
N THR A 12 -2.36 13.84 -18.59
CA THR A 12 -2.70 15.24 -18.29
C THR A 12 -2.10 15.73 -16.98
N TYR A 13 -1.05 16.56 -17.11
CA TYR A 13 -0.31 17.16 -15.98
C TYR A 13 -0.43 18.69 -15.92
N ASP A 14 -1.14 19.29 -16.87
CA ASP A 14 -1.32 20.73 -17.06
C ASP A 14 -2.71 21.24 -16.68
N THR A 15 -3.65 20.34 -16.42
CA THR A 15 -5.03 20.67 -16.04
C THR A 15 -5.17 20.91 -14.53
N SER A 16 -6.21 21.67 -14.15
CA SER A 16 -6.62 21.84 -12.75
C SER A 16 -7.49 20.69 -12.24
N ILE A 17 -8.01 19.85 -13.14
CA ILE A 17 -8.90 18.73 -12.85
C ILE A 17 -8.41 17.49 -13.60
N LEU A 18 -8.36 16.36 -12.92
CA LEU A 18 -8.13 15.02 -13.47
C LEU A 18 -9.44 14.23 -13.40
N ASP A 19 -10.03 13.87 -14.54
CA ASP A 19 -11.20 12.99 -14.59
C ASP A 19 -10.78 11.59 -14.99
N LEU A 20 -10.77 10.66 -14.03
CA LEU A 20 -10.39 9.26 -14.22
C LEU A 20 -11.40 8.48 -15.06
N ARG A 21 -12.57 9.04 -15.36
CA ARG A 21 -13.59 8.42 -16.23
C ARG A 21 -13.36 8.76 -17.71
N SER A 22 -12.58 9.82 -17.99
CA SER A 22 -12.30 10.23 -19.37
C SER A 22 -11.07 9.51 -19.91
N SER A 23 -11.24 8.72 -20.97
CA SER A 23 -10.14 8.02 -21.64
C SER A 23 -9.07 8.97 -22.19
N SER A 24 -9.42 10.22 -22.50
CA SER A 24 -8.48 11.25 -22.97
C SER A 24 -7.40 11.64 -21.96
N ASN A 25 -7.64 11.39 -20.66
CA ASN A 25 -6.68 11.67 -19.60
C ASN A 25 -5.65 10.54 -19.42
N TYR A 26 -5.81 9.42 -20.12
CA TYR A 26 -4.92 8.29 -20.08
C TYR A 26 -3.97 8.30 -21.27
N ARG A 27 -2.76 7.81 -21.03
CA ARG A 27 -1.79 7.50 -22.08
C ARG A 27 -2.33 6.37 -22.96
N ASN A 28 -2.02 6.40 -24.25
CA ASN A 28 -2.20 5.24 -25.11
C ASN A 28 -1.16 4.14 -24.77
N LEU A 29 -1.62 3.10 -24.06
CA LEU A 29 -0.80 1.96 -23.63
C LEU A 29 -0.37 1.03 -24.77
N SER A 30 -0.98 1.14 -25.95
CA SER A 30 -0.56 0.37 -27.14
C SER A 30 0.67 0.92 -27.85
N LYS A 31 1.12 2.13 -27.47
CA LYS A 31 2.26 2.83 -28.06
C LYS A 31 3.37 3.07 -27.04
N PRO A 32 4.66 3.03 -27.44
CA PRO A 32 5.79 3.52 -26.65
C PRO A 32 5.64 4.98 -26.20
N ILE A 33 6.35 5.39 -25.14
CA ILE A 33 6.22 6.74 -24.56
C ILE A 33 6.55 7.84 -25.58
N ALA A 34 7.56 7.64 -26.41
CA ALA A 34 8.06 8.65 -27.35
C ALA A 34 7.07 9.02 -28.47
N ILE A 35 6.05 8.19 -28.72
CA ILE A 35 5.11 8.32 -29.84
C ILE A 35 3.65 8.36 -29.41
N GLN A 36 3.38 9.05 -28.30
CA GLN A 36 2.00 9.29 -27.86
C GLN A 36 1.22 10.21 -28.80
N HIS A 37 1.93 11.03 -29.58
CA HIS A 37 1.37 11.93 -30.58
C HIS A 37 1.76 11.46 -31.99
N ALA A 38 0.79 11.39 -32.90
CA ALA A 38 0.99 10.88 -34.26
C ALA A 38 2.10 11.63 -35.02
N GLU A 39 2.24 12.93 -34.79
CA GLU A 39 3.28 13.79 -35.37
C GLU A 39 4.71 13.36 -35.02
N LYS A 40 4.89 12.56 -33.97
CA LYS A 40 6.21 12.07 -33.55
C LYS A 40 6.59 10.75 -34.20
N GLU A 41 5.62 9.99 -34.74
CA GLU A 41 5.86 8.68 -35.33
C GLU A 41 6.80 8.76 -36.53
N GLU A 42 6.54 9.69 -37.46
CA GLU A 42 7.30 9.87 -38.69
C GLU A 42 8.80 10.04 -38.40
N LYS A 43 9.14 10.86 -37.38
CA LYS A 43 10.53 11.09 -37.00
C LYS A 43 11.27 9.82 -36.58
N PHE A 44 10.63 8.91 -35.83
CA PHE A 44 11.27 7.66 -35.39
C PHE A 44 11.27 6.58 -36.47
N ILE A 45 10.33 6.65 -37.42
CA ILE A 45 10.35 5.85 -38.64
C ILE A 45 11.52 6.29 -39.54
N ASP A 46 11.73 7.60 -39.69
CA ASP A 46 12.82 8.17 -40.48
C ASP A 46 14.19 7.78 -39.92
N ILE A 47 14.37 7.84 -38.60
CA ILE A 47 15.60 7.38 -37.93
C ILE A 47 15.89 5.91 -38.27
N TYR A 48 14.88 5.05 -38.10
CA TYR A 48 15.02 3.62 -38.39
C TYR A 48 15.35 3.37 -39.87
N THR A 49 14.66 4.08 -40.78
CA THR A 49 14.82 3.94 -42.23
C THR A 49 16.20 4.41 -42.66
N ALA A 50 16.66 5.57 -42.17
CA ALA A 50 18.00 6.09 -42.46
C ALA A 50 19.11 5.13 -41.99
N LEU A 51 18.97 4.55 -40.79
CA LEU A 51 19.92 3.55 -40.29
C LEU A 51 19.91 2.27 -41.13
N LYS A 52 18.72 1.83 -41.56
CA LYS A 52 18.56 0.65 -42.42
C LYS A 52 19.18 0.88 -43.80
N ASP A 53 18.99 2.06 -44.38
CA ASP A 53 19.57 2.41 -45.68
C ASP A 53 21.10 2.54 -45.58
N ALA A 54 21.63 3.14 -44.50
CA ALA A 54 23.06 3.19 -44.24
C ALA A 54 23.67 1.78 -44.09
N GLN A 55 22.97 0.86 -43.42
CA GLN A 55 23.36 -0.55 -43.32
C GLN A 55 23.37 -1.23 -44.69
N ASN A 56 22.33 -1.05 -45.50
CA ASN A 56 22.23 -1.63 -46.85
C ASN A 56 23.35 -1.12 -47.77
N LEU A 57 23.66 0.18 -47.70
CA LEU A 57 24.77 0.79 -48.45
C LEU A 57 26.11 0.19 -48.03
N ALA A 58 26.38 0.09 -46.72
CA ALA A 58 27.61 -0.52 -46.21
C ALA A 58 27.78 -1.98 -46.67
N LEU A 59 26.69 -2.76 -46.67
CA LEU A 59 26.69 -4.15 -47.15
C LEU A 59 26.95 -4.24 -48.66
N SER A 60 26.39 -3.32 -49.45
CA SER A 60 26.62 -3.27 -50.91
C SER A 60 28.07 -2.95 -51.26
N CYS A 61 28.72 -2.01 -50.56
CA CYS A 61 30.13 -1.67 -50.78
C CYS A 61 31.12 -2.78 -50.35
N GLN A 62 30.72 -3.69 -49.45
CA GLN A 62 31.57 -4.81 -49.02
C GLN A 62 31.52 -6.01 -49.98
N GLN A 63 30.43 -6.18 -50.73
CA GLN A 63 30.27 -7.29 -51.69
C GLN A 63 31.20 -7.18 -52.92
N GLU A 64 31.81 -6.02 -53.17
CA GLU A 64 32.76 -5.85 -54.28
C GLU A 64 34.18 -6.38 -53.97
N ASN A 65 34.52 -6.74 -52.72
CA ASN A 65 35.92 -7.01 -52.34
C ASN A 65 36.27 -8.37 -51.68
N GLU A 66 35.34 -9.25 -51.25
CA GLU A 66 35.68 -10.58 -50.67
C GLU A 66 34.53 -11.62 -50.84
N PRO A 67 34.81 -12.95 -50.94
CA PRO A 67 33.79 -13.99 -51.13
C PRO A 67 32.98 -14.29 -49.85
N GLN A 68 31.67 -14.53 -50.04
CA GLN A 68 30.67 -14.76 -49.00
C GLN A 68 30.99 -15.96 -48.08
N GLN A 69 31.35 -15.70 -46.82
CA GLN A 69 31.11 -16.65 -45.73
C GLN A 69 29.78 -16.31 -45.07
N GLN A 70 28.77 -17.16 -45.32
CA GLN A 70 27.48 -17.10 -44.65
C GLN A 70 27.67 -17.39 -43.15
N GLN A 71 27.71 -16.34 -42.32
CA GLN A 71 27.47 -16.51 -40.89
C GLN A 71 25.96 -16.63 -40.65
N PRO A 72 25.52 -17.56 -39.78
CA PRO A 72 24.11 -17.80 -39.54
C PRO A 72 23.46 -16.58 -38.89
N SER A 73 22.25 -16.27 -39.36
CA SER A 73 21.36 -15.23 -38.85
C SER A 73 20.94 -15.51 -37.41
N SER A 74 21.71 -15.02 -36.44
CA SER A 74 21.19 -14.85 -35.08
C SER A 74 20.13 -13.75 -35.10
N ILE A 75 19.04 -13.99 -34.37
CA ILE A 75 17.81 -13.15 -34.35
C ILE A 75 18.10 -11.68 -33.97
N PHE A 76 19.24 -11.43 -33.32
CA PHE A 76 19.93 -10.14 -33.19
C PHE A 76 21.42 -10.44 -33.34
N GLY A 77 22.20 -9.64 -34.09
CA GLY A 77 23.57 -10.07 -34.36
C GLY A 77 24.48 -9.12 -35.11
N HIS A 78 23.97 -8.07 -35.76
CA HIS A 78 24.84 -7.10 -36.38
C HIS A 78 24.95 -5.85 -35.50
N GLN A 79 26.19 -5.41 -35.30
CA GLN A 79 26.53 -4.18 -34.57
C GLN A 79 25.82 -2.93 -35.13
N SER A 80 25.32 -3.01 -36.37
CA SER A 80 24.68 -1.94 -37.14
C SER A 80 23.17 -2.13 -37.34
N ASP A 81 22.51 -2.98 -36.55
CA ASP A 81 21.07 -3.19 -36.71
C ASP A 81 20.29 -1.88 -36.48
N PRO A 82 19.32 -1.55 -37.36
CA PRO A 82 18.56 -0.30 -37.26
C PRO A 82 17.64 -0.31 -36.04
N TYR A 83 17.42 0.88 -35.47
CA TYR A 83 16.61 1.06 -34.27
C TYR A 83 15.80 2.36 -34.34
N ASN A 84 14.70 2.41 -33.60
CA ASN A 84 13.94 3.65 -33.40
C ASN A 84 14.55 4.48 -32.27
N PHE A 85 14.99 3.81 -31.19
CA PHE A 85 15.47 4.46 -29.98
C PHE A 85 16.92 4.05 -29.66
N ALA A 86 17.81 5.03 -29.55
CA ALA A 86 19.22 4.80 -29.22
C ALA A 86 19.41 4.33 -27.76
N SER A 87 18.54 4.76 -26.85
CA SER A 87 18.58 4.44 -25.42
C SER A 87 17.27 3.83 -24.95
N LEU A 88 17.33 3.05 -23.87
CA LEU A 88 16.17 2.38 -23.31
C LEU A 88 15.37 3.30 -22.39
N TYR A 89 14.06 3.05 -22.32
CA TYR A 89 13.11 3.68 -21.40
C TYR A 89 13.39 3.45 -19.91
N SER A 90 14.31 2.54 -19.57
CA SER A 90 14.76 2.30 -18.21
C SER A 90 16.26 2.05 -18.20
N ASN A 91 16.99 2.81 -17.39
CA ASN A 91 18.41 2.61 -17.11
C ASN A 91 18.78 3.21 -15.74
N SER A 92 20.01 2.97 -15.30
CA SER A 92 20.48 3.43 -13.98
C SER A 92 20.40 4.96 -13.83
N GLY A 93 20.72 5.72 -14.88
CA GLY A 93 20.60 7.17 -14.89
C GLY A 93 19.17 7.65 -14.69
N ILE A 94 18.19 7.00 -15.31
CA ILE A 94 16.75 7.33 -15.16
C ILE A 94 16.28 7.07 -13.73
N VAL A 95 16.62 5.91 -13.16
CA VAL A 95 16.24 5.55 -11.79
C VAL A 95 16.83 6.54 -10.79
N LEU A 96 18.13 6.84 -10.93
CA LEU A 96 18.80 7.81 -10.06
C LEU A 96 18.27 9.23 -10.26
N HIS A 97 17.90 9.62 -11.48
CA HIS A 97 17.27 10.91 -11.78
C HIS A 97 15.94 11.09 -11.03
N TYR A 98 15.08 10.06 -10.99
CA TYR A 98 13.84 10.12 -10.21
C TYR A 98 14.10 10.08 -8.71
N LEU A 99 14.99 9.21 -8.24
CA LEU A 99 15.19 8.93 -6.81
C LEU A 99 16.26 9.78 -6.12
N VAL A 100 16.86 10.77 -6.80
CA VAL A 100 17.98 11.58 -6.29
C VAL A 100 17.72 12.22 -4.92
N ARG A 101 16.46 12.44 -4.54
CA ARG A 101 16.04 13.01 -3.25
C ARG A 101 16.02 12.03 -2.08
N LEU A 102 16.15 10.72 -2.34
CA LEU A 102 16.13 9.67 -1.32
C LEU A 102 17.50 9.06 -1.10
N LEU A 103 17.84 8.80 0.16
CA LEU A 103 18.99 7.97 0.50
C LEU A 103 18.63 6.48 0.33
N PRO A 104 19.56 5.63 -0.17
CA PRO A 104 20.94 5.93 -0.55
C PRO A 104 21.12 6.42 -2.01
N TYR A 105 20.03 6.57 -2.78
CA TYR A 105 20.09 6.94 -4.20
C TYR A 105 20.76 8.29 -4.47
N THR A 106 20.65 9.26 -3.56
CA THR A 106 21.42 10.51 -3.64
C THR A 106 22.91 10.24 -3.73
N ARG A 107 23.45 9.34 -2.88
CA ARG A 107 24.88 9.02 -2.89
C ARG A 107 25.26 8.31 -4.19
N MET A 108 24.43 7.37 -4.63
CA MET A 108 24.63 6.67 -5.89
C MET A 108 24.59 7.60 -7.10
N PHE A 109 23.73 8.63 -7.07
CA PHE A 109 23.66 9.67 -8.10
C PHE A 109 24.93 10.52 -8.14
N LEU A 110 25.42 10.96 -6.98
CA LEU A 110 26.68 11.72 -6.89
C LEU A 110 27.85 10.87 -7.41
N ASP A 111 27.95 9.61 -7.00
CA ASP A 111 29.00 8.70 -7.50
C ASP A 111 28.88 8.46 -9.03
N TYR A 112 27.66 8.56 -9.59
CA TYR A 112 27.40 8.46 -11.03
C TYR A 112 27.75 9.75 -11.79
N GLN A 113 27.71 10.92 -11.14
CA GLN A 113 27.91 12.26 -11.72
C GLN A 113 29.18 12.96 -11.16
N ASP A 114 30.28 12.23 -11.04
CA ASP A 114 31.59 12.77 -10.60
C ASP A 114 31.53 13.59 -9.30
N ASN A 115 30.77 13.10 -8.31
CA ASN A 115 30.48 13.72 -7.01
C ASN A 115 29.77 15.09 -7.06
N ASN A 116 29.04 15.39 -8.15
CA ASN A 116 28.24 16.61 -8.26
C ASN A 116 26.76 16.29 -8.53
N PHE A 117 25.87 17.21 -8.16
CA PHE A 117 24.50 17.19 -8.68
C PHE A 117 24.52 17.58 -10.16
N ASP A 118 23.52 17.11 -10.91
CA ASP A 118 23.35 17.48 -12.31
C ASP A 118 22.90 18.95 -12.41
N CYS A 119 22.90 19.51 -13.62
CA CYS A 119 22.43 20.87 -13.79
C CYS A 119 20.95 20.98 -13.40
N ALA A 120 20.58 22.12 -12.80
CA ALA A 120 19.25 22.36 -12.26
C ALA A 120 18.14 22.17 -13.30
N ASP A 121 18.38 22.55 -14.57
CA ASP A 121 17.40 22.40 -15.66
C ASP A 121 17.19 20.95 -16.12
N ARG A 122 18.17 20.06 -15.92
CA ARG A 122 18.04 18.62 -16.21
C ARG A 122 17.62 17.79 -15.01
N THR A 123 17.74 18.33 -13.80
CA THR A 123 17.31 17.64 -12.58
C THR A 123 15.79 17.44 -12.61
N PHE A 124 15.29 16.32 -12.10
CA PHE A 124 13.86 16.06 -11.99
C PHE A 124 13.20 17.11 -11.08
N HIS A 125 12.50 18.08 -11.65
CA HIS A 125 11.95 19.22 -10.91
C HIS A 125 10.45 19.46 -11.14
N ASP A 126 9.88 18.88 -12.19
CA ASP A 126 8.46 19.00 -12.52
C ASP A 126 8.00 17.74 -13.27
N VAL A 127 6.95 17.08 -12.76
CA VAL A 127 6.35 15.90 -13.38
C VAL A 127 5.81 16.22 -14.77
N LYS A 128 5.20 17.40 -14.96
CA LYS A 128 4.68 17.84 -16.26
C LYS A 128 5.81 17.96 -17.28
N THR A 129 6.91 18.61 -16.89
CA THR A 129 8.09 18.76 -17.76
C THR A 129 8.68 17.40 -18.11
N SER A 130 8.82 16.50 -17.13
CA SER A 130 9.32 15.14 -17.40
C SER A 130 8.44 14.37 -18.37
N TYR A 131 7.11 14.41 -18.20
CA TYR A 131 6.19 13.76 -19.14
C TYR A 131 6.30 14.36 -20.54
N TRP A 132 6.27 15.69 -20.65
CA TRP A 132 6.38 16.40 -21.93
C TRP A 132 7.68 16.09 -22.69
N LEU A 133 8.81 16.05 -21.97
CA LEU A 133 10.09 15.65 -22.54
C LEU A 133 10.05 14.23 -23.08
N SER A 134 9.52 13.27 -22.30
CA SER A 134 9.46 11.86 -22.70
C SER A 134 8.44 11.58 -23.81
N SER A 135 7.31 12.30 -23.83
CA SER A 135 6.17 11.97 -24.67
C SER A 135 6.11 12.76 -25.99
N PHE A 136 6.82 13.89 -26.07
CA PHE A 136 6.69 14.81 -27.21
C PHE A 136 7.99 15.54 -27.55
N GLU A 137 8.59 16.28 -26.62
CA GLU A 137 9.63 17.26 -26.96
C GLU A 137 10.95 16.62 -27.40
N SER A 138 11.42 15.64 -26.62
CA SER A 138 12.75 15.07 -26.80
C SER A 138 12.77 13.94 -27.80
N THR A 139 13.92 13.79 -28.46
CA THR A 139 14.22 12.63 -29.32
C THR A 139 15.35 11.77 -28.81
N SER A 140 15.66 11.93 -27.53
CA SER A 140 16.59 11.07 -26.80
C SER A 140 16.09 10.76 -25.38
N ASP A 141 14.99 11.37 -24.96
CA ASP A 141 14.38 11.15 -23.65
C ASP A 141 13.12 10.30 -23.83
N PHE A 142 13.19 9.03 -23.42
CA PHE A 142 12.07 8.08 -23.56
C PHE A 142 11.78 7.39 -22.24
N LYS A 143 11.96 8.08 -21.11
CA LYS A 143 11.80 7.50 -19.77
C LYS A 143 10.39 6.91 -19.61
N GLU A 144 10.31 5.64 -19.21
CA GLU A 144 9.13 5.10 -18.53
C GLU A 144 9.29 5.30 -17.02
N LEU A 145 8.20 5.08 -16.28
CA LEU A 145 8.18 5.29 -14.83
C LEU A 145 8.82 4.14 -14.05
N ILE A 146 9.09 4.45 -12.79
CA ILE A 146 9.46 3.50 -11.75
C ILE A 146 8.26 3.25 -10.82
N PRO A 147 8.21 2.10 -10.10
CA PRO A 147 7.08 1.77 -9.22
C PRO A 147 6.74 2.84 -8.17
N GLU A 148 7.74 3.60 -7.70
CA GLU A 148 7.63 4.59 -6.63
C GLU A 148 6.58 5.66 -6.91
N PHE A 149 6.32 5.99 -8.18
CA PHE A 149 5.24 6.90 -8.60
C PHE A 149 3.84 6.46 -8.12
N TYR A 150 3.65 5.18 -7.78
CA TYR A 150 2.36 4.59 -7.40
C TYR A 150 2.24 4.25 -5.92
N TYR A 151 3.30 4.41 -5.11
CA TYR A 151 3.21 4.07 -3.69
C TYR A 151 4.08 4.90 -2.73
N LEU A 152 5.10 5.63 -3.21
CA LEU A 152 6.06 6.32 -2.37
C LEU A 152 6.03 7.82 -2.65
N PRO A 153 5.34 8.67 -1.89
CA PRO A 153 5.34 10.12 -2.12
C PRO A 153 6.68 10.81 -1.85
N GLU A 154 7.51 10.25 -0.97
CA GLU A 154 8.69 10.91 -0.42
C GLU A 154 9.80 11.18 -1.43
N PHE A 155 9.89 10.43 -2.54
CA PHE A 155 10.90 10.69 -3.58
C PHE A 155 10.71 12.04 -4.29
N LEU A 156 9.53 12.65 -4.15
CA LEU A 156 9.22 13.97 -4.70
C LEU A 156 9.62 15.10 -3.75
N LEU A 157 9.99 14.80 -2.50
CA LEU A 157 10.27 15.78 -1.46
C LEU A 157 11.77 15.84 -1.13
N ASN A 158 12.33 17.05 -1.10
CA ASN A 158 13.69 17.31 -0.68
C ASN A 158 13.79 17.42 0.84
N LYS A 159 13.44 16.34 1.55
CA LYS A 159 13.44 16.32 3.04
C LYS A 159 14.80 16.57 3.66
N GLN A 160 15.88 16.30 2.94
CA GLN A 160 17.26 16.50 3.41
C GLN A 160 17.79 17.92 3.14
N GLY A 161 17.04 18.76 2.41
CA GLY A 161 17.47 20.11 2.08
C GLY A 161 18.69 20.16 1.17
N PHE A 162 18.83 19.20 0.23
CA PHE A 162 19.91 19.21 -0.76
C PHE A 162 19.82 20.44 -1.67
N ASP A 163 20.98 20.98 -2.04
CA ASP A 163 21.06 22.07 -3.02
C ASP A 163 21.15 21.52 -4.44
N PHE A 164 20.01 21.51 -5.15
CA PHE A 164 19.94 21.13 -6.55
C PHE A 164 20.19 22.32 -7.51
N GLY A 165 20.58 23.47 -6.96
CA GLY A 165 20.89 24.67 -7.73
C GLY A 165 19.67 25.44 -8.22
N LYS A 166 19.93 26.34 -9.17
CA LYS A 166 18.97 27.28 -9.74
C LYS A 166 18.93 27.12 -11.25
N ARG A 167 17.72 27.02 -11.79
CA ARG A 167 17.47 26.93 -13.23
C ARG A 167 17.79 28.23 -13.93
N GLN A 168 17.96 28.18 -15.26
CA GLN A 168 18.22 29.35 -16.10
C GLN A 168 17.13 30.43 -15.98
N ASN A 169 15.88 30.04 -15.76
CA ASN A 169 14.77 30.97 -15.51
C ASN A 169 14.76 31.58 -14.10
N GLY A 170 15.75 31.23 -13.28
CA GLY A 170 15.90 31.69 -11.91
C GLY A 170 15.09 30.93 -10.86
N ALA A 171 14.37 29.86 -11.22
CA ALA A 171 13.67 29.02 -10.24
C ALA A 171 14.66 28.12 -9.49
N GLN A 172 14.56 28.07 -8.17
CA GLN A 172 15.32 27.13 -7.35
C GLN A 172 14.74 25.72 -7.47
N VAL A 173 15.59 24.71 -7.52
CA VAL A 173 15.17 23.31 -7.54
C VAL A 173 15.18 22.77 -6.11
N SER A 174 14.02 22.31 -5.62
CA SER A 174 13.88 21.65 -4.32
C SER A 174 12.91 20.48 -4.45
N ASP A 175 11.66 20.62 -4.00
CA ASP A 175 10.63 19.60 -4.19
C ASP A 175 10.23 19.51 -5.66
N VAL A 176 9.80 18.33 -6.09
CA VAL A 176 9.28 18.13 -7.44
C VAL A 176 7.89 18.77 -7.53
N THR A 177 7.71 19.59 -8.56
CA THR A 177 6.41 20.19 -8.86
C THR A 177 5.46 19.10 -9.35
N VAL A 178 4.32 18.98 -8.68
CA VAL A 178 3.21 18.07 -9.04
C VAL A 178 2.03 18.85 -9.62
N PRO A 179 1.14 18.20 -10.42
CA PRO A 179 0.05 18.88 -11.10
C PRO A 179 -0.93 19.61 -10.19
N ALA A 180 -1.58 20.64 -10.72
CA ALA A 180 -2.53 21.48 -9.97
C ALA A 180 -3.72 20.68 -9.41
N TRP A 181 -4.17 19.64 -10.12
CA TRP A 181 -5.26 18.76 -9.66
C TRP A 181 -4.95 18.01 -8.37
N SER A 182 -3.67 17.90 -7.98
CA SER A 182 -3.24 17.28 -6.71
C SER A 182 -3.19 18.26 -5.53
N LYS A 183 -3.65 19.51 -5.67
CA LYS A 183 -3.50 20.59 -4.67
C LYS A 183 -2.04 20.83 -4.26
N ARG A 184 -1.07 20.52 -5.13
CA ARG A 184 0.36 20.52 -4.81
C ARG A 184 0.74 19.59 -3.65
N ASN A 185 -0.08 18.57 -3.37
CA ASN A 185 0.16 17.57 -2.35
C ASN A 185 0.67 16.29 -3.02
N VAL A 186 1.94 15.94 -2.75
CA VAL A 186 2.62 14.77 -3.35
C VAL A 186 1.95 13.44 -2.98
N ARG A 187 1.36 13.33 -1.79
CA ARG A 187 0.65 12.13 -1.34
C ARG A 187 -0.65 11.96 -2.12
N LEU A 188 -1.41 13.04 -2.28
CA LEU A 188 -2.62 13.04 -3.12
C LEU A 188 -2.28 12.72 -4.57
N PHE A 189 -1.17 13.26 -5.10
CA PHE A 189 -0.68 12.94 -6.44
C PHE A 189 -0.42 11.44 -6.63
N VAL A 190 0.37 10.82 -5.75
CA VAL A 190 0.68 9.38 -5.82
C VAL A 190 -0.57 8.51 -5.68
N TYR A 191 -1.48 8.86 -4.78
CA TYR A 191 -2.73 8.11 -4.59
C TYR A 191 -3.68 8.22 -5.79
N ALA A 192 -3.72 9.37 -6.44
CA ALA A 192 -4.45 9.55 -7.69
C ALA A 192 -3.85 8.71 -8.83
N LEU A 193 -2.52 8.67 -8.94
CA LEU A 193 -1.84 7.81 -9.91
C LEU A 193 -2.14 6.33 -9.66
N ARG A 194 -2.18 5.91 -8.39
CA ARG A 194 -2.56 4.54 -8.01
C ARG A 194 -4.01 4.21 -8.37
N GLN A 195 -4.95 5.13 -8.15
CA GLN A 195 -6.34 4.99 -8.60
C GLN A 195 -6.45 4.91 -10.14
N ALA A 196 -5.65 5.71 -10.86
CA ALA A 196 -5.58 5.65 -12.32
C ALA A 196 -5.01 4.32 -12.82
N LEU A 197 -3.95 3.80 -12.19
CA LEU A 197 -3.34 2.51 -12.53
C LEU A 197 -4.31 1.35 -12.37
N GLU A 198 -5.09 1.35 -11.29
CA GLU A 198 -6.10 0.32 -11.05
C GLU A 198 -7.40 0.56 -11.83
N SER A 199 -7.49 1.61 -12.66
CA SER A 199 -8.73 1.99 -13.35
C SER A 199 -9.24 0.89 -14.30
N ASP A 200 -10.53 0.90 -14.60
CA ASP A 200 -11.12 -0.03 -15.56
C ASP A 200 -10.50 0.15 -16.96
N TYR A 201 -10.15 1.41 -17.31
CA TYR A 201 -9.44 1.73 -18.53
C TYR A 201 -8.08 1.01 -18.58
N VAL A 202 -7.26 1.14 -17.54
CA VAL A 202 -5.94 0.49 -17.51
C VAL A 202 -6.09 -1.03 -17.44
N THR A 203 -7.00 -1.55 -16.64
CA THR A 203 -7.28 -3.00 -16.55
C THR A 203 -7.54 -3.61 -17.93
N THR A 204 -8.33 -2.92 -18.77
CA THR A 204 -8.67 -3.40 -20.12
C THR A 204 -7.56 -3.17 -21.15
N HIS A 205 -6.60 -2.27 -20.93
CA HIS A 205 -5.58 -1.88 -21.92
C HIS A 205 -4.12 -2.22 -21.54
N LEU A 206 -3.82 -2.53 -20.28
CA LEU A 206 -2.46 -2.73 -19.79
C LEU A 206 -1.72 -3.85 -20.51
N HIS A 207 -2.44 -4.90 -20.92
CA HIS A 207 -1.91 -6.00 -21.72
C HIS A 207 -1.16 -5.52 -22.98
N GLN A 208 -1.59 -4.41 -23.59
CA GLN A 208 -0.96 -3.83 -24.78
C GLN A 208 0.40 -3.20 -24.49
N TRP A 209 0.58 -2.64 -23.29
CA TRP A 209 1.88 -2.14 -22.83
C TRP A 209 2.79 -3.30 -22.43
N ILE A 210 2.25 -4.33 -21.78
CA ILE A 210 3.01 -5.56 -21.47
C ILE A 210 3.52 -6.20 -22.78
N ASP A 211 2.72 -6.18 -23.86
CA ASP A 211 3.14 -6.65 -25.18
C ASP A 211 4.37 -5.90 -25.73
N LEU A 212 4.50 -4.60 -25.48
CA LEU A 212 5.66 -3.78 -25.89
C LEU A 212 6.91 -4.09 -25.05
N ILE A 213 6.75 -4.23 -23.74
CA ILE A 213 7.88 -4.30 -22.81
C ILE A 213 8.38 -5.72 -22.59
N PHE A 214 7.48 -6.70 -22.52
CA PHE A 214 7.78 -8.10 -22.18
C PHE A 214 7.28 -9.11 -23.23
N GLY A 215 6.46 -8.67 -24.19
CA GLY A 215 5.72 -9.56 -25.07
C GLY A 215 6.17 -9.59 -26.51
N TYR A 216 5.23 -9.96 -27.39
CA TYR A 216 5.51 -10.23 -28.80
C TYR A 216 5.86 -8.97 -29.63
N LYS A 217 5.59 -7.76 -29.12
CA LYS A 217 5.97 -6.48 -29.76
C LYS A 217 7.35 -5.97 -29.32
N GLN A 218 8.12 -6.74 -28.57
CA GLN A 218 9.47 -6.37 -28.12
C GLN A 218 10.52 -6.55 -29.24
N THR A 219 10.30 -7.50 -30.16
CA THR A 219 11.30 -7.92 -31.17
C THR A 219 10.67 -8.20 -32.54
N GLY A 220 11.52 -8.26 -33.58
CA GLY A 220 11.11 -8.68 -34.93
C GLY A 220 10.26 -7.66 -35.67
N LYS A 221 9.60 -8.09 -36.76
CA LYS A 221 8.80 -7.20 -37.62
C LYS A 221 7.69 -6.48 -36.85
N VAL A 222 7.06 -7.15 -35.90
CA VAL A 222 5.99 -6.56 -35.09
C VAL A 222 6.50 -5.39 -34.23
N ALA A 223 7.74 -5.47 -33.73
CA ALA A 223 8.35 -4.35 -33.00
C ALA A 223 8.65 -3.15 -33.92
N VAL A 224 9.05 -3.41 -35.17
CA VAL A 224 9.24 -2.36 -36.19
C VAL A 224 7.91 -1.67 -36.49
N ASP A 225 6.85 -2.45 -36.72
CA ASP A 225 5.50 -1.94 -37.01
C ASP A 225 4.93 -1.15 -35.80
N ALA A 226 5.33 -1.50 -34.58
CA ALA A 226 4.97 -0.80 -33.35
C ALA A 226 5.92 0.35 -32.95
N ILE A 227 6.95 0.62 -33.76
CA ILE A 227 7.99 1.64 -33.50
C ILE A 227 8.65 1.44 -32.12
N ASN A 228 9.03 0.20 -31.82
CA ASN A 228 9.51 -0.23 -30.50
C ASN A 228 10.86 -0.98 -30.57
N VAL A 229 11.74 -0.59 -31.51
CA VAL A 229 13.06 -1.21 -31.67
C VAL A 229 14.12 -0.34 -30.98
N TYR A 230 14.92 -0.97 -30.11
CA TYR A 230 16.04 -0.33 -29.40
C TYR A 230 17.38 -0.71 -30.01
N HIS A 231 18.45 -0.04 -29.60
CA HIS A 231 19.81 -0.40 -30.00
C HIS A 231 20.13 -1.88 -29.67
N ALA A 232 20.71 -2.61 -30.63
CA ALA A 232 20.91 -4.07 -30.55
C ALA A 232 21.63 -4.53 -29.27
N ALA A 233 22.63 -3.77 -28.83
CA ALA A 233 23.39 -4.07 -27.60
C ALA A 233 22.52 -4.13 -26.33
N CYS A 234 21.35 -3.49 -26.32
CA CYS A 234 20.47 -3.47 -25.16
C CYS A 234 19.66 -4.77 -25.02
N TYR A 235 19.55 -5.60 -26.05
CA TYR A 235 18.78 -6.84 -26.02
C TYR A 235 19.52 -7.98 -25.32
N TYR A 236 18.75 -8.83 -24.65
CA TYR A 236 19.28 -10.03 -23.99
C TYR A 236 19.96 -10.96 -25.02
N GLY A 237 21.16 -11.43 -24.71
CA GLY A 237 21.90 -12.38 -25.55
C GLY A 237 22.78 -11.73 -26.63
N PHE A 238 22.91 -10.40 -26.67
CA PHE A 238 23.86 -9.74 -27.57
C PHE A 238 25.31 -10.18 -27.25
N PRO A 239 26.05 -10.77 -28.21
CA PRO A 239 27.31 -11.47 -27.93
C PRO A 239 28.51 -10.52 -27.84
N ILE A 240 28.56 -9.70 -26.79
CA ILE A 240 29.67 -8.76 -26.53
C ILE A 240 31.02 -9.49 -26.40
N GLU A 241 31.00 -10.70 -25.86
CA GLU A 241 32.19 -11.52 -25.65
C GLU A 241 32.85 -11.99 -26.95
N ASN A 242 32.08 -12.07 -28.04
CA ASN A 242 32.58 -12.50 -29.35
C ASN A 242 33.27 -11.37 -30.15
N ILE A 243 33.32 -10.16 -29.59
CA ILE A 243 33.95 -8.99 -30.23
C ILE A 243 35.47 -9.04 -29.98
N ASN A 244 36.24 -9.21 -31.06
CA ASN A 244 37.70 -9.35 -30.98
C ASN A 244 38.42 -8.07 -30.51
N ASP A 245 37.91 -6.89 -30.89
CA ASP A 245 38.52 -5.61 -30.49
C ASP A 245 38.11 -5.24 -29.05
N GLN A 246 39.10 -5.16 -28.16
CA GLN A 246 38.91 -4.84 -26.74
C GLN A 246 38.33 -3.43 -26.53
N LEU A 247 38.66 -2.48 -27.39
CA LEU A 247 38.15 -1.11 -27.27
C LEU A 247 36.65 -1.08 -27.58
N THR A 248 36.25 -1.70 -28.69
CA THR A 248 34.85 -1.88 -29.09
C THR A 248 34.08 -2.67 -28.03
N GLN A 249 34.65 -3.76 -27.52
CA GLN A 249 34.03 -4.54 -26.44
C GLN A 249 33.77 -3.70 -25.18
N LYS A 250 34.77 -2.92 -24.72
CA LYS A 250 34.60 -1.99 -23.59
C LYS A 250 33.54 -0.92 -23.87
N ALA A 251 33.47 -0.41 -25.11
CA ALA A 251 32.45 0.55 -25.51
C ALA A 251 31.04 -0.06 -25.40
N TYR A 252 30.84 -1.32 -25.84
CA TYR A 252 29.56 -2.01 -25.70
C TYR A 252 29.18 -2.28 -24.24
N TYR A 253 30.12 -2.66 -23.38
CA TYR A 253 29.85 -2.74 -21.94
C TYR A 253 29.44 -1.38 -21.36
N GLY A 254 30.06 -0.29 -21.84
CA GLY A 254 29.66 1.08 -21.52
C GLY A 254 28.22 1.37 -21.94
N ILE A 255 27.85 1.07 -23.19
CA ILE A 255 26.50 1.24 -23.73
C ILE A 255 25.48 0.47 -22.90
N VAL A 256 25.70 -0.82 -22.64
CA VAL A 256 24.77 -1.63 -21.84
C VAL A 256 24.60 -1.07 -20.42
N ARG A 257 25.67 -0.49 -19.86
CA ARG A 257 25.65 0.11 -18.54
C ARG A 257 24.85 1.42 -18.47
N THR A 258 24.95 2.26 -19.50
CA THR A 258 24.36 3.60 -19.50
C THR A 258 23.01 3.65 -20.21
N TYR A 259 22.87 2.98 -21.35
CA TYR A 259 21.67 3.04 -22.19
C TYR A 259 20.56 2.12 -21.71
N GLY A 260 20.89 1.09 -20.92
CA GLY A 260 19.92 0.18 -20.30
C GLY A 260 19.92 -1.22 -20.92
N GLN A 261 19.11 -2.09 -20.31
CA GLN A 261 18.96 -3.50 -20.71
C GLN A 261 17.49 -3.82 -20.90
N VAL A 262 17.11 -4.24 -22.11
CA VAL A 262 15.74 -4.64 -22.42
C VAL A 262 15.40 -5.86 -21.55
N PRO A 263 14.24 -5.87 -20.86
CA PRO A 263 13.81 -7.03 -20.09
C PRO A 263 13.74 -8.28 -20.95
N LYS A 264 13.91 -9.46 -20.34
CA LYS A 264 13.75 -10.72 -21.06
C LYS A 264 12.32 -10.81 -21.62
N GLN A 265 12.19 -11.12 -22.91
CA GLN A 265 10.90 -11.44 -23.52
C GLN A 265 10.29 -12.66 -22.81
N LEU A 266 9.07 -12.50 -22.29
CA LEU A 266 8.38 -13.51 -21.51
C LEU A 266 7.46 -14.38 -22.37
N PHE A 267 6.94 -13.83 -23.48
CA PHE A 267 5.99 -14.52 -24.35
C PHE A 267 6.01 -13.97 -25.79
N PHE A 268 5.58 -14.81 -26.73
CA PHE A 268 5.64 -14.55 -28.18
C PHE A 268 4.26 -14.40 -28.84
N HIS A 269 3.19 -14.41 -28.05
CA HIS A 269 1.81 -14.17 -28.47
C HIS A 269 1.27 -12.93 -27.76
N SER A 270 0.10 -12.41 -28.15
CA SER A 270 -0.49 -11.27 -27.44
C SER A 270 -0.88 -11.65 -26.02
N HIS A 271 -0.57 -10.77 -25.07
CA HIS A 271 -0.95 -10.94 -23.67
C HIS A 271 -2.47 -10.96 -23.54
N PRO A 272 -3.07 -11.89 -22.77
CA PRO A 272 -4.51 -11.93 -22.57
C PRO A 272 -5.06 -10.58 -22.06
N SER A 273 -6.14 -10.11 -22.69
CA SER A 273 -6.87 -8.96 -22.19
C SER A 273 -7.80 -9.38 -21.05
N VAL A 274 -7.98 -8.49 -20.07
CA VAL A 274 -8.96 -8.68 -19.01
C VAL A 274 -10.24 -7.99 -19.44
N SER A 275 -11.30 -8.75 -19.67
CA SER A 275 -12.65 -8.18 -19.88
C SER A 275 -13.27 -7.86 -18.52
N THR A 276 -13.59 -6.59 -18.27
CA THR A 276 -14.43 -6.18 -17.13
C THR A 276 -15.89 -6.54 -17.38
N SER A 277 -16.23 -7.82 -17.29
CA SER A 277 -17.64 -8.26 -17.21
C SER A 277 -18.08 -8.27 -15.75
N ASN A 278 -18.53 -7.11 -15.24
CA ASN A 278 -19.59 -6.90 -14.21
C ASN A 278 -19.43 -5.57 -13.43
N SER A 279 -20.49 -4.74 -13.48
CA SER A 279 -21.03 -3.84 -12.42
C SER A 279 -21.68 -2.55 -12.98
N THR A 280 -22.28 -2.58 -14.17
CA THR A 280 -23.31 -1.61 -14.57
C THR A 280 -24.44 -2.37 -15.24
N LEU A 281 -25.37 -2.90 -14.42
CA LEU A 281 -26.68 -3.30 -14.92
C LEU A 281 -27.37 -2.04 -15.42
N SER A 282 -27.36 -1.87 -16.73
CA SER A 282 -28.19 -0.89 -17.43
C SER A 282 -29.65 -1.14 -17.08
N LEU A 283 -30.26 -0.19 -16.39
CA LEU A 283 -31.71 -0.13 -16.16
C LEU A 283 -32.43 0.00 -17.51
N THR A 284 -32.83 -1.13 -18.09
CA THR A 284 -33.87 -1.12 -19.11
C THR A 284 -35.22 -1.13 -18.39
N SER A 285 -35.90 0.01 -18.49
CA SER A 285 -37.27 0.22 -18.02
C SER A 285 -38.22 -0.77 -18.70
N ASN A 286 -38.67 -1.78 -17.96
CA ASN A 286 -39.88 -2.51 -18.30
C ASN A 286 -41.01 -2.05 -17.38
N SER A 287 -41.84 -1.18 -17.94
CA SER A 287 -43.19 -0.90 -17.49
C SER A 287 -44.01 -2.19 -17.47
N ASN A 288 -44.52 -2.60 -16.30
CA ASN A 288 -45.87 -3.13 -16.13
C ASN A 288 -46.16 -3.51 -14.67
N GLY A 289 -47.32 -3.06 -14.17
CA GLY A 289 -48.14 -3.83 -13.22
C GLY A 289 -48.00 -3.52 -11.74
N ASN A 290 -48.92 -2.67 -11.25
CA ASN A 290 -49.64 -2.71 -9.97
C ASN A 290 -49.03 -3.51 -8.80
N ASP A 291 -48.66 -2.82 -7.72
CA ASP A 291 -49.25 -3.13 -6.42
C ASP A 291 -49.21 -1.93 -5.46
N LYS A 292 -50.38 -1.63 -4.89
CA LYS A 292 -50.61 -0.62 -3.86
C LYS A 292 -50.44 -1.25 -2.48
N ARG A 293 -49.86 -0.46 -1.55
CA ARG A 293 -50.00 -0.46 -0.07
C ARG A 293 -48.72 -0.82 0.70
N ASN A 294 -48.00 0.17 1.21
CA ASN A 294 -48.20 0.69 2.57
C ASN A 294 -47.19 1.81 2.84
N SER A 295 -47.73 2.97 3.20
CA SER A 295 -47.00 4.18 3.53
C SER A 295 -46.91 4.33 5.05
N GLU A 296 -45.74 4.09 5.63
CA GLU A 296 -45.40 4.62 6.96
C GLU A 296 -44.00 5.25 6.94
N ARG A 297 -44.06 6.58 6.84
CA ARG A 297 -43.09 7.63 7.21
C ARG A 297 -41.68 7.17 7.62
N SER A 298 -40.73 7.23 6.68
CA SER A 298 -39.32 7.44 7.01
C SER A 298 -39.02 8.93 7.14
N VAL A 299 -38.25 9.24 8.16
CA VAL A 299 -37.75 10.55 8.58
C VAL A 299 -36.97 11.20 7.43
N PHE A 300 -37.11 12.53 7.30
CA PHE A 300 -36.30 13.36 6.42
C PHE A 300 -34.79 13.12 6.65
N GLU A 301 -34.14 12.36 5.77
CA GLU A 301 -32.68 12.43 5.61
C GLU A 301 -32.37 13.69 4.78
N SER A 302 -31.94 14.75 5.45
CA SER A 302 -31.25 15.83 4.78
C SER A 302 -29.94 15.27 4.22
N LYS A 303 -29.90 14.95 2.92
CA LYS A 303 -28.65 14.96 2.17
C LYS A 303 -28.09 16.36 2.32
N LEU A 304 -27.13 16.57 3.21
CA LEU A 304 -26.15 17.62 2.97
C LEU A 304 -25.67 17.39 1.53
N PRO A 305 -25.61 18.42 0.66
CA PRO A 305 -24.99 18.26 -0.64
C PRO A 305 -23.51 18.04 -0.35
N ILE A 306 -23.10 16.78 -0.20
CA ILE A 306 -21.72 16.47 0.14
C ILE A 306 -20.91 16.68 -1.12
N GLU A 307 -20.42 17.92 -1.25
CA GLU A 307 -19.51 18.38 -2.27
C GLU A 307 -18.39 17.34 -2.42
N SER A 308 -18.12 16.91 -3.65
CA SER A 308 -17.17 15.84 -3.92
C SER A 308 -15.83 16.09 -3.20
N ILE A 309 -15.54 15.25 -2.20
CA ILE A 309 -14.22 15.21 -1.57
C ILE A 309 -13.19 15.02 -2.69
N HIS A 310 -12.16 15.87 -2.69
CA HIS A 310 -11.23 16.06 -3.81
C HIS A 310 -11.90 16.44 -5.16
N ARG A 311 -12.67 17.53 -5.25
CA ARG A 311 -13.28 18.04 -6.50
C ARG A 311 -12.38 18.08 -7.75
N GLN A 312 -11.07 18.18 -7.57
CA GLN A 312 -10.10 18.20 -8.66
C GLN A 312 -9.79 16.81 -9.23
N ILE A 313 -10.19 15.73 -8.56
CA ILE A 313 -9.96 14.35 -9.00
C ILE A 313 -11.33 13.68 -9.07
N ILE A 314 -11.85 13.53 -10.27
CA ILE A 314 -13.17 12.98 -10.54
C ILE A 314 -13.04 11.50 -10.87
N GLY A 315 -13.99 10.69 -10.41
CA GLY A 315 -14.00 9.24 -10.67
C GLY A 315 -13.14 8.42 -9.71
N ILE A 316 -12.83 8.96 -8.52
CA ILE A 316 -12.23 8.18 -7.42
C ILE A 316 -13.18 7.03 -7.08
N ARG A 317 -12.64 5.82 -6.98
CA ARG A 317 -13.41 4.65 -6.52
C ARG A 317 -13.19 4.48 -5.02
N TRP A 318 -14.28 4.59 -4.27
CA TRP A 318 -14.27 4.45 -2.82
C TRP A 318 -14.31 2.98 -2.37
N GLY A 319 -14.76 2.06 -3.22
CA GLY A 319 -14.80 0.62 -2.95
C GLY A 319 -16.07 0.16 -2.21
N ASP A 320 -16.18 -1.15 -1.98
CA ASP A 320 -17.34 -1.77 -1.33
C ASP A 320 -16.97 -2.27 0.07
N PHE A 321 -17.24 -1.44 1.07
CA PHE A 321 -17.06 -1.73 2.49
C PHE A 321 -17.90 -0.77 3.35
N ILE A 322 -17.94 -1.01 4.66
CA ILE A 322 -18.71 -0.18 5.60
C ILE A 322 -18.16 1.25 5.71
N GLY A 323 -19.02 2.23 5.44
CA GLY A 323 -18.61 3.63 5.45
C GLY A 323 -17.96 4.10 4.16
N SER A 324 -18.00 3.29 3.09
CA SER A 324 -17.66 3.76 1.74
C SER A 324 -18.50 4.98 1.39
N TYR A 325 -17.84 6.00 0.86
CA TYR A 325 -18.44 7.31 0.60
C TYR A 325 -19.57 7.25 -0.43
N ASP A 326 -19.38 6.47 -1.50
CA ASP A 326 -20.35 6.31 -2.59
C ASP A 326 -21.56 5.45 -2.21
N MET A 327 -21.48 4.73 -1.09
CA MET A 327 -22.53 3.83 -0.61
C MET A 327 -23.51 4.55 0.33
N PRO A 328 -24.78 4.12 0.42
CA PRO A 328 -25.76 4.64 1.39
C PRO A 328 -25.29 4.54 2.85
N SER A 329 -25.98 5.25 3.76
CA SER A 329 -25.77 5.13 5.21
C SER A 329 -25.92 3.66 5.66
N PRO A 330 -24.97 3.12 6.45
CA PRO A 330 -25.10 1.79 7.06
C PRO A 330 -26.31 1.71 7.98
N ASP A 331 -26.87 0.51 8.09
CA ASP A 331 -27.99 0.20 8.98
C ASP A 331 -27.53 -0.38 10.30
N TYR A 332 -28.23 0.00 11.36
CA TYR A 332 -28.18 -0.72 12.63
C TYR A 332 -28.93 -2.04 12.50
N ILE A 333 -28.26 -3.15 12.82
CA ILE A 333 -28.85 -4.49 12.69
C ILE A 333 -29.38 -4.99 14.03
N LYS A 334 -28.51 -5.10 15.04
CA LYS A 334 -28.83 -5.70 16.34
C LYS A 334 -27.77 -5.42 17.40
N SER A 335 -28.15 -5.63 18.66
CA SER A 335 -27.26 -5.67 19.82
C SER A 335 -27.27 -7.05 20.51
N TYR A 336 -26.21 -7.33 21.25
CA TYR A 336 -26.09 -8.50 22.12
C TYR A 336 -25.48 -8.10 23.46
N ASP A 337 -25.95 -8.72 24.54
CA ASP A 337 -25.35 -8.53 25.86
C ASP A 337 -24.02 -9.28 25.96
N CYS A 338 -22.99 -8.58 26.39
CA CYS A 338 -21.67 -9.15 26.63
C CYS A 338 -21.59 -9.64 28.08
N PRO A 339 -21.19 -10.91 28.31
CA PRO A 339 -21.04 -11.44 29.67
C PRO A 339 -19.92 -10.74 30.46
N VAL A 340 -18.97 -10.10 29.78
CA VAL A 340 -17.80 -9.43 30.35
C VAL A 340 -17.62 -8.08 29.67
N GLN A 341 -17.03 -7.11 30.38
CA GLN A 341 -16.61 -5.83 29.79
C GLN A 341 -15.56 -6.08 28.70
N VAL A 342 -15.88 -5.77 27.46
CA VAL A 342 -14.95 -5.89 26.32
C VAL A 342 -14.16 -4.58 26.19
N SER A 343 -12.84 -4.68 26.08
CA SER A 343 -11.94 -3.55 25.83
C SER A 343 -11.33 -3.56 24.43
N SER A 344 -11.25 -4.74 23.79
CA SER A 344 -10.65 -4.88 22.47
C SER A 344 -11.16 -6.13 21.76
N PHE A 345 -10.83 -6.25 20.48
CA PHE A 345 -11.20 -7.39 19.65
C PHE A 345 -9.96 -8.09 19.10
N ALA A 346 -10.04 -9.41 18.95
CA ALA A 346 -9.16 -10.17 18.08
C ALA A 346 -9.96 -10.71 16.88
N VAL A 347 -9.59 -10.26 15.69
CA VAL A 347 -10.17 -10.67 14.41
C VAL A 347 -9.20 -11.61 13.72
N LEU A 348 -9.70 -12.74 13.25
CA LEU A 348 -8.90 -13.77 12.59
C LEU A 348 -9.06 -13.68 11.06
N ASN A 349 -7.97 -13.94 10.32
CA ASN A 349 -7.97 -13.82 8.87
C ASN A 349 -8.70 -14.97 8.16
N THR A 350 -8.71 -16.17 8.75
CA THR A 350 -9.12 -17.41 8.06
C THR A 350 -10.53 -17.86 8.40
N ASN A 351 -11.09 -17.40 9.52
CA ASN A 351 -12.37 -17.90 10.03
C ASN A 351 -13.27 -16.75 10.42
N SER A 352 -14.57 -16.94 10.26
CA SER A 352 -15.64 -16.02 10.65
C SER A 352 -15.76 -15.85 12.18
N TYR A 353 -14.67 -15.75 12.95
CA TYR A 353 -14.70 -15.56 14.40
C TYR A 353 -14.29 -14.15 14.79
N ILE A 354 -15.02 -13.57 15.73
CA ILE A 354 -14.66 -12.35 16.43
C ILE A 354 -14.53 -12.70 17.91
N ILE A 355 -13.35 -12.50 18.48
CA ILE A 355 -13.12 -12.76 19.90
C ILE A 355 -13.12 -11.42 20.63
N CYS A 356 -14.09 -11.25 21.51
CA CYS A 356 -14.22 -10.11 22.40
C CYS A 356 -13.32 -10.31 23.63
N LEU A 357 -12.40 -9.37 23.84
CA LEU A 357 -11.36 -9.45 24.85
C LEU A 357 -11.61 -8.47 26.00
N PRO A 358 -11.53 -8.91 27.27
CA PRO A 358 -11.52 -8.02 28.42
C PRO A 358 -10.18 -7.30 28.53
N SER A 359 -10.13 -6.32 29.44
CA SER A 359 -8.90 -5.59 29.73
C SER A 359 -7.79 -6.53 30.19
N SER A 360 -6.55 -6.17 29.87
CA SER A 360 -5.36 -6.96 30.18
C SER A 360 -5.36 -8.39 29.60
N SER A 361 -5.92 -8.56 28.39
CA SER A 361 -5.89 -9.83 27.67
C SER A 361 -5.46 -9.67 26.20
N LEU A 362 -4.86 -10.73 25.65
CA LEU A 362 -4.36 -10.78 24.28
C LEU A 362 -4.58 -12.18 23.71
N ILE A 363 -4.94 -12.28 22.43
CA ILE A 363 -4.92 -13.55 21.70
C ILE A 363 -3.67 -13.59 20.84
N ILE A 364 -2.94 -14.69 20.94
CA ILE A 364 -1.86 -15.05 20.02
C ILE A 364 -2.35 -16.27 19.24
N TYR A 365 -2.23 -16.22 17.92
CA TYR A 365 -2.69 -17.29 17.04
C TYR A 365 -1.56 -17.75 16.13
N ASN A 366 -1.51 -19.05 15.83
CA ASN A 366 -0.46 -19.65 15.01
C ASN A 366 -1.00 -20.08 13.64
N GLU A 367 -0.61 -19.37 12.57
CA GLU A 367 -0.98 -19.71 11.20
C GLU A 367 -0.25 -20.94 10.65
N GLN A 368 0.95 -21.26 11.15
CA GLN A 368 1.72 -22.42 10.69
C GLN A 368 1.07 -23.75 11.11
N ILE A 369 0.35 -23.78 12.24
CA ILE A 369 -0.36 -24.98 12.72
C ILE A 369 -1.48 -25.38 11.76
N LEU A 370 -2.16 -24.42 11.10
CA LEU A 370 -3.13 -24.73 10.05
C LEU A 370 -2.47 -25.55 8.94
N HIS A 371 -1.33 -25.11 8.41
CA HIS A 371 -0.63 -25.80 7.33
C HIS A 371 0.00 -27.16 7.75
N GLU A 372 0.63 -27.23 8.93
CA GLU A 372 1.22 -28.50 9.42
C GLU A 372 0.15 -29.55 9.75
N SER A 373 -0.97 -29.12 10.34
CA SER A 373 -2.08 -30.03 10.66
C SER A 373 -2.80 -30.59 9.43
N ILE A 374 -2.85 -29.79 8.34
CA ILE A 374 -3.36 -30.23 7.03
C ILE A 374 -2.41 -31.25 6.39
N ASN A 375 -1.09 -31.10 6.57
CA ASN A 375 -0.08 -31.99 5.98
C ASN A 375 0.16 -33.28 6.79
N GLU A 376 -0.02 -33.27 8.12
CA GLU A 376 0.18 -34.46 8.98
C GLU A 376 -0.99 -35.47 8.89
N GLN A 377 -2.16 -35.10 8.34
CA GLN A 377 -3.37 -35.92 8.39
C GLN A 377 -3.96 -36.21 7.00
N ASN A 378 -3.59 -37.35 6.42
CA ASN A 378 -4.06 -37.88 5.12
C ASN A 378 -5.58 -38.18 5.02
N ASN A 379 -6.42 -37.81 6.00
CA ASN A 379 -7.86 -38.07 6.03
C ASN A 379 -8.65 -36.75 6.15
N LEU A 380 -8.87 -36.08 5.02
CA LEU A 380 -9.55 -34.78 4.91
C LEU A 380 -11.07 -34.82 5.22
N SER A 381 -11.67 -35.97 5.52
CA SER A 381 -13.13 -36.13 5.53
C SER A 381 -13.80 -36.15 6.91
N GLN A 382 -13.07 -36.12 8.03
CA GLN A 382 -13.66 -36.36 9.37
C GLN A 382 -13.41 -35.28 10.45
N LEU A 383 -12.76 -34.16 10.14
CA LEU A 383 -12.52 -33.11 11.13
C LEU A 383 -13.23 -31.80 10.77
N ASN A 384 -13.90 -31.21 11.76
CA ASN A 384 -14.48 -29.89 11.63
C ASN A 384 -13.35 -28.85 11.65
N PRO A 385 -13.15 -28.04 10.59
CA PRO A 385 -12.09 -27.02 10.55
C PRO A 385 -12.16 -26.04 11.72
N LEU A 386 -13.36 -25.85 12.29
CA LEU A 386 -13.63 -24.96 13.42
C LEU A 386 -12.95 -25.41 14.72
N THR A 387 -12.85 -26.72 15.00
CA THR A 387 -12.20 -27.19 16.24
C THR A 387 -10.68 -27.14 16.14
N MET A 388 -10.12 -27.40 14.96
CA MET A 388 -8.66 -27.35 14.75
C MET A 388 -8.09 -25.94 14.89
N THR A 389 -8.88 -24.91 14.62
CA THR A 389 -8.43 -23.51 14.70
C THR A 389 -8.42 -22.95 16.12
N LEU A 390 -9.39 -23.30 16.97
CA LEU A 390 -9.35 -22.93 18.39
C LEU A 390 -8.18 -23.59 19.13
N ASP A 391 -7.69 -24.74 18.66
CA ASP A 391 -6.50 -25.42 19.19
C ASP A 391 -5.21 -24.61 18.95
N THR A 392 -5.18 -23.74 17.93
CA THR A 392 -3.99 -22.95 17.57
C THR A 392 -3.95 -21.57 18.24
N MET A 393 -5.02 -21.21 18.95
CA MET A 393 -5.20 -19.92 19.58
C MET A 393 -4.96 -19.99 21.08
N ILE A 394 -4.17 -19.03 21.56
CA ILE A 394 -3.75 -18.96 22.94
C ILE A 394 -4.10 -17.59 23.47
N ALA A 395 -4.90 -17.58 24.53
CA ALA A 395 -5.19 -16.38 25.28
C ALA A 395 -4.10 -16.15 26.33
N LEU A 396 -3.59 -14.92 26.41
CA LEU A 396 -2.76 -14.42 27.48
C LEU A 396 -3.58 -13.47 28.36
N LYS A 397 -3.31 -13.49 29.66
CA LYS A 397 -3.85 -12.58 30.65
C LYS A 397 -2.74 -12.09 31.56
N TRP A 398 -2.68 -10.77 31.80
CA TRP A 398 -1.73 -10.14 32.71
C TRP A 398 -2.47 -9.29 33.76
N ASN A 399 -1.71 -8.64 34.65
CA ASN A 399 -2.24 -7.88 35.80
C ASN A 399 -3.14 -8.70 36.72
N THR A 400 -2.75 -9.95 36.91
CA THR A 400 -3.33 -10.84 37.92
C THR A 400 -2.88 -10.38 39.32
N PRO A 401 -3.62 -10.68 40.40
CA PRO A 401 -3.28 -10.23 41.74
C PRO A 401 -1.89 -10.67 42.23
N ASP A 402 -1.37 -11.77 41.67
CA ASP A 402 -0.05 -12.33 41.94
C ASP A 402 1.00 -11.96 40.88
N CYS A 403 0.71 -10.98 40.01
CA CYS A 403 1.59 -10.46 38.97
C CYS A 403 2.00 -11.46 37.86
N ILE A 404 1.62 -12.74 37.94
CA ILE A 404 1.96 -13.76 36.96
C ILE A 404 1.15 -13.58 35.67
N VAL A 405 1.84 -13.54 34.52
CA VAL A 405 1.21 -13.65 33.21
C VAL A 405 0.78 -15.09 33.01
N ARG A 406 -0.50 -15.29 32.72
CA ARG A 406 -1.09 -16.61 32.51
C ARG A 406 -1.48 -16.82 31.05
N CYS A 407 -1.47 -18.07 30.60
CA CYS A 407 -1.94 -18.44 29.28
C CYS A 407 -2.92 -19.63 29.32
N ARG A 408 -3.81 -19.68 28.34
CA ARG A 408 -4.70 -20.84 28.08
C ARG A 408 -4.94 -21.01 26.60
N THR A 409 -5.08 -22.25 26.15
CA THR A 409 -5.55 -22.54 24.78
C THR A 409 -7.07 -22.34 24.73
N LEU A 410 -7.60 -21.80 23.63
CA LEU A 410 -9.05 -21.58 23.50
C LEU A 410 -9.87 -22.89 23.46
N LYS A 411 -9.25 -24.03 23.13
CA LYS A 411 -9.86 -25.37 23.32
C LYS A 411 -10.14 -25.69 24.79
N GLN A 412 -9.22 -25.35 25.67
CA GLN A 412 -9.28 -25.69 27.10
C GLN A 412 -9.91 -24.53 27.87
N PHE A 413 -11.23 -24.38 27.76
CA PHE A 413 -11.95 -23.24 28.37
C PHE A 413 -11.80 -23.10 29.89
N LYS A 414 -11.35 -24.14 30.60
CA LYS A 414 -11.46 -24.21 32.07
C LYS A 414 -10.22 -23.80 32.86
N THR A 415 -9.00 -23.92 32.33
CA THR A 415 -7.77 -23.78 33.13
C THR A 415 -6.79 -22.77 32.56
N TRP A 416 -6.30 -21.89 33.42
CA TRP A 416 -5.21 -20.97 33.13
C TRP A 416 -3.90 -21.53 33.69
N TYR A 417 -2.83 -21.48 32.91
CA TYR A 417 -1.50 -21.93 33.29
C TYR A 417 -0.56 -20.73 33.47
N ASN A 418 0.40 -20.84 34.39
CA ASN A 418 1.44 -19.84 34.56
C ASN A 418 2.34 -19.84 33.33
N PHE A 419 2.50 -18.67 32.70
CA PHE A 419 3.25 -18.54 31.45
C PHE A 419 4.56 -17.79 31.66
N LEU A 420 4.51 -16.63 32.31
CA LEU A 420 5.68 -15.82 32.63
C LEU A 420 5.51 -15.22 34.02
N VAL A 421 6.54 -15.36 34.84
CA VAL A 421 6.69 -14.61 36.10
C VAL A 421 7.51 -13.36 35.79
N PRO A 422 6.97 -12.14 35.97
CA PRO A 422 7.75 -10.91 35.81
C PRO A 422 8.96 -10.90 36.74
N ILE A 423 10.02 -10.19 36.32
CA ILE A 423 11.26 -10.11 37.10
C ILE A 423 11.18 -9.06 38.21
N ASP A 424 10.38 -8.02 37.99
CA ASP A 424 10.18 -6.93 38.92
C ASP A 424 8.67 -6.76 39.15
N ASP A 425 8.23 -7.04 40.37
CA ASP A 425 6.82 -6.96 40.78
C ASP A 425 6.35 -5.50 40.92
N GLN A 426 7.28 -4.55 41.06
CA GLN A 426 6.96 -3.12 41.14
C GLN A 426 6.68 -2.52 39.76
N ASP A 427 7.33 -3.05 38.71
CA ASP A 427 7.19 -2.56 37.34
C ASP A 427 6.08 -3.29 36.59
N LYS A 428 4.86 -2.75 36.70
CA LYS A 428 3.64 -3.38 36.20
C LYS A 428 3.56 -3.37 34.69
N ILE A 429 2.95 -4.42 34.15
CA ILE A 429 2.67 -4.54 32.71
C ILE A 429 1.44 -3.68 32.38
N THR A 430 1.63 -2.69 31.50
CA THR A 430 0.54 -1.80 31.09
C THR A 430 -0.21 -2.36 29.88
N CYS A 431 0.51 -2.91 28.91
CA CYS A 431 -0.05 -3.43 27.66
C CYS A 431 0.85 -4.52 27.06
N CYS A 432 0.24 -5.44 26.31
CA CYS A 432 0.95 -6.50 25.60
C CYS A 432 0.49 -6.57 24.14
N THR A 433 1.40 -6.89 23.23
CA THR A 433 1.07 -7.21 21.84
C THR A 433 2.02 -8.28 21.30
N SER A 434 1.66 -8.93 20.21
CA SER A 434 2.47 -9.99 19.59
C SER A 434 2.48 -9.86 18.07
N ILE A 435 3.59 -10.28 17.45
CA ILE A 435 3.70 -10.43 16.00
C ILE A 435 4.02 -11.90 15.67
N ASP A 436 3.19 -12.47 14.79
CA ASP A 436 3.36 -13.77 14.11
C ASP A 436 3.68 -14.95 15.02
N TYR A 437 3.14 -14.96 16.25
CA TYR A 437 3.36 -16.00 17.27
C TYR A 437 4.84 -16.20 17.68
N ARG A 438 5.75 -15.38 17.16
CA ARG A 438 7.19 -15.52 17.38
C ARG A 438 7.68 -14.60 18.47
N LEU A 439 7.14 -13.39 18.52
CA LEU A 439 7.59 -12.35 19.44
C LEU A 439 6.40 -11.82 20.25
N LEU A 440 6.62 -11.69 21.55
CA LEU A 440 5.71 -11.07 22.50
C LEU A 440 6.40 -9.84 23.07
N PHE A 441 5.69 -8.72 23.02
CA PHE A 441 6.14 -7.43 23.52
C PHE A 441 5.28 -7.03 24.72
N MET A 442 5.92 -6.64 25.82
CA MET A 442 5.25 -6.20 27.04
C MET A 442 5.74 -4.81 27.41
N GLY A 443 4.82 -3.83 27.36
CA GLY A 443 5.08 -2.46 27.81
C GLY A 443 4.89 -2.36 29.32
N LYS A 444 5.77 -1.59 29.97
CA LYS A 444 5.78 -1.45 31.42
C LYS A 444 5.59 -0.01 31.91
N THR A 445 5.30 0.12 33.21
CA THR A 445 5.18 1.42 33.90
C THR A 445 6.49 2.22 33.92
N SER A 446 7.64 1.57 33.86
CA SER A 446 8.96 2.21 33.77
C SER A 446 9.26 2.83 32.40
N GLY A 447 8.48 2.52 31.37
CA GLY A 447 8.81 2.86 29.97
C GLY A 447 9.63 1.79 29.25
N LEU A 448 10.02 0.70 29.92
CA LEU A 448 10.67 -0.44 29.29
C LEU A 448 9.67 -1.27 28.46
N ILE A 449 10.14 -1.81 27.34
CA ILE A 449 9.41 -2.81 26.56
C ILE A 449 10.20 -4.11 26.57
N GLU A 450 9.68 -5.12 27.25
CA GLU A 450 10.29 -6.44 27.27
C GLU A 450 9.89 -7.27 26.05
N ILE A 451 10.84 -8.08 25.56
CA ILE A 451 10.70 -8.82 24.32
C ILE A 451 11.01 -10.29 24.58
N TYR A 452 10.07 -11.15 24.21
CA TYR A 452 10.18 -12.58 24.39
C TYR A 452 9.95 -13.33 23.08
N ARG A 453 10.76 -14.36 22.84
CA ARG A 453 10.54 -15.34 21.78
C ARG A 453 9.65 -16.46 22.28
N ILE A 454 8.54 -16.68 21.59
CA ILE A 454 7.64 -17.80 21.80
C ILE A 454 7.90 -18.85 20.73
N GLN A 455 7.84 -20.12 21.13
CA GLN A 455 7.84 -21.24 20.21
C GLN A 455 6.81 -22.28 20.63
N ARG A 456 6.36 -23.05 19.65
CA ARG A 456 5.47 -24.18 19.87
C ARG A 456 6.20 -25.29 20.65
N ASN A 457 5.58 -25.75 21.72
CA ASN A 457 6.00 -26.97 22.43
C ASN A 457 4.76 -27.81 22.76
N LYS A 458 4.55 -28.89 21.99
CA LYS A 458 3.42 -29.83 22.15
C LYS A 458 3.42 -30.53 23.52
N ASN A 459 4.55 -30.56 24.24
CA ASN A 459 4.67 -31.19 25.55
C ASN A 459 4.15 -30.31 26.68
N THR A 460 3.95 -29.01 26.43
CA THR A 460 3.34 -28.09 27.39
C THR A 460 1.82 -28.15 27.30
N PRO A 461 1.08 -27.99 28.41
CA PRO A 461 -0.39 -28.06 28.40
C PRO A 461 -1.04 -26.96 27.54
N THR A 462 -0.31 -25.87 27.30
CA THR A 462 -0.74 -24.69 26.54
C THR A 462 -0.31 -24.73 25.07
N GLY A 463 0.59 -25.67 24.72
CA GLY A 463 1.17 -25.80 23.39
C GLY A 463 2.29 -24.80 23.06
N ILE A 464 2.68 -23.94 24.02
CA ILE A 464 3.76 -22.94 23.86
C ILE A 464 4.73 -22.92 25.02
N GLU A 465 5.95 -22.50 24.70
CA GLU A 465 6.95 -22.13 25.68
C GLU A 465 7.68 -20.84 25.28
N LEU A 466 8.26 -20.19 26.29
CA LEU A 466 9.16 -19.07 26.12
C LEU A 466 10.58 -19.61 25.99
N ILE A 467 11.22 -19.34 24.86
CA ILE A 467 12.57 -19.88 24.59
C ILE A 467 13.66 -18.85 24.87
N LYS A 468 13.37 -17.58 24.63
CA LYS A 468 14.39 -16.53 24.72
C LYS A 468 13.80 -15.22 25.17
N ARG A 469 14.50 -14.54 26.07
CA ARG A 469 14.31 -13.12 26.35
C ARG A 469 15.36 -12.32 25.60
N TYR A 470 14.95 -11.31 24.84
CA TYR A 470 15.89 -10.38 24.20
C TYR A 470 16.17 -9.19 25.11
N LEU A 471 17.13 -8.36 24.72
CA LEU A 471 17.34 -7.07 25.37
C LEU A 471 16.07 -6.23 25.24
N PRO A 472 15.63 -5.56 26.31
CA PRO A 472 14.44 -4.73 26.26
C PRO A 472 14.67 -3.51 25.37
N PHE A 473 13.61 -3.01 24.76
CA PHE A 473 13.67 -1.71 24.12
C PHE A 473 13.60 -0.60 25.17
N ILE A 474 14.48 0.38 25.00
CA ILE A 474 14.64 1.52 25.90
C ILE A 474 14.59 2.77 25.03
N ALA A 475 13.45 3.46 25.07
CA ALA A 475 13.29 4.79 24.46
C ALA A 475 12.45 5.71 25.35
N HIS A 476 11.42 5.15 26.01
CA HIS A 476 10.49 5.90 26.83
C HIS A 476 11.01 6.07 28.26
N ARG A 477 10.73 7.24 28.84
CA ARG A 477 11.02 7.55 30.26
C ARG A 477 9.78 7.59 31.13
N SER A 478 8.62 7.40 30.50
CA SER A 478 7.29 7.45 31.11
C SER A 478 6.56 6.15 30.83
N PRO A 479 5.49 5.83 31.58
CA PRO A 479 4.73 4.60 31.39
C PRO A 479 4.31 4.40 29.93
N ILE A 480 4.51 3.18 29.42
CA ILE A 480 3.99 2.80 28.10
C ILE A 480 2.46 2.76 28.21
N THR A 481 1.77 3.52 27.37
CA THR A 481 0.30 3.56 27.36
C THR A 481 -0.28 2.62 26.33
N CYS A 482 0.37 2.49 25.17
CA CYS A 482 -0.10 1.64 24.07
C CYS A 482 1.06 0.95 23.35
N LEU A 483 0.82 -0.29 22.93
CA LEU A 483 1.64 -1.00 21.96
C LEU A 483 0.74 -1.49 20.82
N TYR A 484 1.19 -1.32 19.58
CA TYR A 484 0.52 -1.84 18.40
C TYR A 484 1.53 -2.47 17.46
N THR A 485 1.21 -3.64 16.92
CA THR A 485 2.06 -4.34 15.94
C THR A 485 1.40 -4.32 14.58
N ASN A 486 2.09 -3.78 13.58
CA ASN A 486 1.70 -3.86 12.19
C ASN A 486 2.49 -4.98 11.51
N ARG A 487 1.83 -6.12 11.28
CA ARG A 487 2.45 -7.30 10.67
C ARG A 487 2.93 -7.04 9.24
N GLN A 488 2.12 -6.36 8.44
CA GLN A 488 2.41 -6.12 7.01
C GLN A 488 3.69 -5.31 6.82
N PHE A 489 3.96 -4.39 7.75
CA PHE A 489 5.15 -3.55 7.72
C PHE A 489 6.28 -4.06 8.64
N SER A 490 6.07 -5.17 9.37
CA SER A 490 7.00 -5.67 10.39
C SER A 490 7.40 -4.59 11.40
N LEU A 491 6.42 -3.80 11.86
CA LEU A 491 6.63 -2.70 12.79
C LEU A 491 5.98 -2.96 14.14
N LEU A 492 6.68 -2.62 15.21
CA LEU A 492 6.11 -2.38 16.52
C LEU A 492 6.08 -0.86 16.73
N ILE A 493 4.93 -0.34 17.11
CA ILE A 493 4.74 1.05 17.45
C ILE A 493 4.40 1.10 18.95
N SER A 494 5.12 1.96 19.66
CA SER A 494 4.98 2.14 21.10
C SER A 494 4.69 3.58 21.42
N ALA A 495 3.75 3.82 22.32
CA ALA A 495 3.40 5.15 22.79
C ALA A 495 3.49 5.21 24.32
N SER A 496 3.84 6.36 24.85
CA SER A 496 3.98 6.58 26.28
C SER A 496 3.22 7.81 26.77
N ALA A 497 3.13 7.92 28.09
CA ALA A 497 2.35 8.96 28.74
C ALA A 497 2.89 10.38 28.56
N ASP A 498 4.15 10.55 28.13
CA ASP A 498 4.76 11.86 27.87
C ASP A 498 4.59 12.36 26.43
N GLY A 499 3.83 11.62 25.61
CA GLY A 499 3.58 11.98 24.21
C GLY A 499 4.66 11.51 23.25
N MET A 500 5.55 10.62 23.68
CA MET A 500 6.54 9.99 22.82
C MET A 500 5.95 8.77 22.12
N LEU A 501 6.06 8.75 20.79
CA LEU A 501 5.73 7.63 19.91
C LEU A 501 7.01 7.11 19.27
N THR A 502 7.31 5.83 19.41
CA THR A 502 8.53 5.21 18.87
C THR A 502 8.21 3.98 18.04
N LEU A 503 8.82 3.89 16.86
CA LEU A 503 8.76 2.76 15.94
C LEU A 503 9.99 1.87 16.06
N TRP A 504 9.75 0.57 15.99
CA TRP A 504 10.75 -0.47 16.08
C TRP A 504 10.57 -1.47 14.93
N ASP A 505 11.68 -1.91 14.34
CA ASP A 505 11.73 -2.99 13.37
C ASP A 505 11.66 -4.31 14.13
N THR A 506 10.64 -5.13 13.87
CA THR A 506 10.46 -6.42 14.54
C THR A 506 11.30 -7.54 13.95
N ASN A 507 11.82 -7.38 12.73
CA ASN A 507 12.72 -8.34 12.11
C ASN A 507 14.13 -8.24 12.70
N ARG A 508 14.63 -7.01 12.85
CA ARG A 508 15.97 -6.74 13.41
C ARG A 508 15.97 -6.51 14.91
N LEU A 509 14.79 -6.30 15.51
CA LEU A 509 14.63 -5.85 16.89
C LEU A 509 15.45 -4.59 17.16
N SER A 510 15.24 -3.56 16.34
CA SER A 510 16.01 -2.32 16.41
C SER A 510 15.13 -1.09 16.35
N TYR A 511 15.62 0.00 16.94
CA TYR A 511 15.02 1.33 16.81
C TYR A 511 14.94 1.77 15.34
N VAL A 512 13.81 2.37 14.95
CA VAL A 512 13.64 2.99 13.63
C VAL A 512 13.58 4.50 13.76
N ARG A 513 12.60 5.02 14.50
CA ARG A 513 12.42 6.47 14.71
C ARG A 513 11.51 6.76 15.90
N THR A 514 11.62 7.98 16.42
CA THR A 514 10.71 8.56 17.41
C THR A 514 10.07 9.82 16.85
N TYR A 515 8.77 9.95 17.11
CA TYR A 515 8.01 11.18 17.01
C TYR A 515 7.59 11.61 18.41
N LYS A 516 7.74 12.88 18.75
CA LYS A 516 7.34 13.39 20.06
C LYS A 516 6.43 14.60 19.89
N GLN A 517 5.29 14.56 20.56
CA GLN A 517 4.41 15.70 20.72
C GLN A 517 4.44 16.15 22.17
N ASP A 518 4.88 17.38 22.43
CA ASP A 518 5.04 17.85 23.81
C ASP A 518 3.69 18.03 24.52
N ASN A 519 3.66 17.64 25.81
CA ASN A 519 2.57 17.87 26.76
C ASN A 519 1.22 17.20 26.42
N GLN A 520 1.23 16.04 25.76
CA GLN A 520 0.01 15.28 25.50
C GLN A 520 0.19 13.78 25.75
N THR A 521 -0.65 13.22 26.62
CA THR A 521 -0.66 11.77 26.88
C THR A 521 -1.30 11.07 25.69
N ILE A 522 -0.68 10.02 25.14
CA ILE A 522 -1.27 9.19 24.10
C ILE A 522 -2.07 8.05 24.75
N TYR A 523 -3.33 7.89 24.37
CA TYR A 523 -4.27 6.93 24.99
C TYR A 523 -4.64 5.75 24.08
N HIS A 524 -4.60 5.95 22.77
CA HIS A 524 -4.94 4.92 21.80
C HIS A 524 -4.06 5.06 20.56
N LEU A 525 -3.73 3.93 19.96
CA LEU A 525 -2.86 3.83 18.79
C LEU A 525 -3.40 2.77 17.84
N THR A 526 -3.43 3.07 16.56
CA THR A 526 -3.74 2.09 15.50
C THR A 526 -2.94 2.43 14.24
N SER A 527 -2.74 1.44 13.36
CA SER A 527 -2.03 1.62 12.10
C SER A 527 -2.76 0.96 10.95
N SER A 528 -2.70 1.59 9.79
CA SER A 528 -3.23 1.05 8.55
C SER A 528 -2.40 -0.17 8.11
N GLU A 529 -3.07 -1.29 7.88
CA GLU A 529 -2.40 -2.50 7.39
C GLU A 529 -1.97 -2.37 5.92
N THR A 530 -2.52 -1.42 5.17
CA THR A 530 -2.28 -1.26 3.74
C THR A 530 -1.22 -0.21 3.41
N THR A 531 -1.16 0.86 4.20
CA THR A 531 -0.22 1.98 3.98
C THR A 531 0.84 2.10 5.07
N GLY A 532 0.61 1.49 6.23
CA GLY A 532 1.48 1.64 7.40
C GLY A 532 1.34 2.98 8.10
N ASP A 533 0.44 3.85 7.64
CA ASP A 533 0.14 5.12 8.30
C ASP A 533 -0.37 4.87 9.73
N ILE A 534 -0.21 5.85 10.60
CA ILE A 534 -0.40 5.71 12.04
C ILE A 534 -1.40 6.76 12.49
N ALA A 535 -2.46 6.32 13.17
CA ALA A 535 -3.41 7.20 13.84
C ALA A 535 -3.32 7.00 15.35
N TYR A 536 -3.26 8.10 16.09
CA TYR A 536 -3.25 8.04 17.55
C TYR A 536 -4.13 9.12 18.16
N LEU A 537 -4.61 8.80 19.35
CA LEU A 537 -5.40 9.69 20.19
C LEU A 537 -4.53 10.21 21.31
N SER A 538 -4.46 11.53 21.42
CA SER A 538 -3.82 12.19 22.55
C SER A 538 -4.80 13.13 23.24
N SER A 539 -4.55 13.44 24.51
CA SER A 539 -5.30 14.49 25.21
C SER A 539 -4.37 15.42 25.97
N SER A 540 -4.71 16.71 25.91
CA SER A 540 -4.08 17.79 26.68
C SER A 540 -4.95 18.20 27.88
N GLY A 541 -5.64 17.23 28.51
CA GLY A 541 -6.53 17.45 29.65
C GLY A 541 -7.98 17.67 29.24
N SER A 542 -8.33 18.84 28.72
CA SER A 542 -9.72 19.19 28.35
C SER A 542 -10.05 18.97 26.87
N GLN A 543 -9.05 18.77 26.02
CA GLN A 543 -9.20 18.55 24.59
C GLN A 543 -8.62 17.21 24.18
N TRP A 544 -9.24 16.60 23.18
CA TRP A 544 -8.81 15.36 22.55
C TRP A 544 -8.33 15.65 21.15
N HIS A 545 -7.21 15.06 20.77
CA HIS A 545 -6.61 15.23 19.46
C HIS A 545 -6.52 13.88 18.74
N LEU A 546 -6.97 13.84 17.49
CA LEU A 546 -6.69 12.76 16.57
C LEU A 546 -5.57 13.21 15.64
N SER A 547 -4.41 12.60 15.79
CA SER A 547 -3.26 12.86 14.93
C SER A 547 -3.05 11.69 13.97
N TYR A 548 -2.75 12.03 12.72
CA TYR A 548 -2.52 11.07 11.65
C TYR A 548 -1.17 11.33 11.00
N LEU A 549 -0.32 10.30 11.03
CA LEU A 549 1.06 10.35 10.59
C LEU A 549 1.29 9.33 9.47
N THR A 550 2.28 9.59 8.62
CA THR A 550 2.83 8.56 7.74
C THR A 550 3.56 7.47 8.55
N CYS A 551 3.87 6.33 7.92
CA CYS A 551 4.77 5.32 8.52
C CYS A 551 6.16 5.89 8.85
N ASN A 552 6.53 6.99 8.19
CA ASN A 552 7.74 7.78 8.43
C ASN A 552 7.54 8.90 9.47
N CYS A 553 6.44 8.92 10.24
CA CYS A 553 6.15 9.95 11.24
C CYS A 553 6.03 11.39 10.71
N ASP A 554 5.74 11.58 9.42
CA ASP A 554 5.38 12.91 8.95
C ASP A 554 3.91 13.17 9.25
N LEU A 555 3.59 14.34 9.78
CA LEU A 555 2.22 14.72 10.09
C LEU A 555 1.41 14.93 8.79
N ILE A 556 0.35 14.15 8.63
CA ILE A 556 -0.64 14.31 7.55
C ILE A 556 -1.71 15.32 7.99
N GLY A 557 -2.21 15.18 9.22
CA GLY A 557 -3.23 16.05 9.77
C GLY A 557 -3.49 15.81 11.25
N CYS A 558 -4.07 16.81 11.91
CA CYS A 558 -4.50 16.73 13.30
C CYS A 558 -5.88 17.36 13.45
N LEU A 559 -6.83 16.63 14.05
CA LEU A 559 -8.15 17.13 14.41
C LEU A 559 -8.24 17.31 15.93
N THR A 560 -9.03 18.28 16.38
CA THR A 560 -9.24 18.55 17.81
C THR A 560 -10.73 18.46 18.13
N PHE A 561 -11.05 17.81 19.24
CA PHE A 561 -12.40 17.55 19.72
C PHE A 561 -12.51 17.93 21.20
N PHE A 562 -13.69 18.39 21.60
CA PHE A 562 -14.04 18.59 23.02
C PHE A 562 -14.63 17.32 23.63
N GLU A 563 -15.38 16.56 22.83
CA GLU A 563 -15.87 15.25 23.23
C GLU A 563 -14.73 14.22 23.18
N GLN A 564 -14.75 13.30 24.15
CA GLN A 564 -13.76 12.25 24.23
C GLN A 564 -13.93 11.24 23.09
N LEU A 565 -12.83 10.99 22.39
CA LEU A 565 -12.68 9.97 21.37
C LEU A 565 -11.99 8.76 22.02
N ASN A 566 -12.63 7.59 22.01
CA ASN A 566 -12.20 6.44 22.83
C ASN A 566 -11.41 5.40 22.04
N CYS A 567 -11.81 5.12 20.80
CA CYS A 567 -11.19 4.07 20.00
C CYS A 567 -11.14 4.43 18.53
N LEU A 568 -10.18 3.82 17.82
CA LEU A 568 -9.95 4.00 16.39
C LEU A 568 -9.83 2.65 15.68
N CYS A 569 -10.30 2.60 14.43
CA CYS A 569 -10.13 1.43 13.57
C CYS A 569 -10.00 1.86 12.10
N PHE A 570 -9.13 1.21 11.34
CA PHE A 570 -9.01 1.41 9.89
C PHE A 570 -9.83 0.37 9.12
N THR A 571 -10.38 0.76 7.98
CA THR A 571 -10.71 -0.20 6.93
C THR A 571 -9.43 -0.67 6.25
N SER A 572 -9.43 -1.90 5.71
CA SER A 572 -8.24 -2.53 5.13
C SER A 572 -8.49 -3.10 3.73
N ALA A 573 -9.21 -2.35 2.89
CA ALA A 573 -9.45 -2.73 1.50
C ALA A 573 -8.24 -2.39 0.60
N PRO A 574 -8.01 -3.07 -0.54
CA PRO A 574 -6.81 -2.86 -1.37
C PRO A 574 -6.70 -1.44 -1.95
N GLU A 575 -5.64 -0.73 -1.55
CA GLU A 575 -5.34 0.62 -2.03
C GLU A 575 -5.28 0.71 -3.57
N GLY A 576 -5.81 1.78 -4.13
CA GLY A 576 -5.92 2.01 -5.58
C GLY A 576 -7.26 1.53 -6.17
N THR A 577 -7.83 0.45 -5.63
CA THR A 577 -9.20 0.03 -5.97
C THR A 577 -10.26 0.68 -5.08
N CYS A 578 -9.84 1.14 -3.90
CA CYS A 578 -10.68 1.80 -2.91
C CYS A 578 -9.91 2.93 -2.21
N VAL A 579 -10.64 3.77 -1.48
CA VAL A 579 -10.08 4.76 -0.56
C VAL A 579 -10.50 4.38 0.85
N ASN A 580 -9.56 3.90 1.65
CA ASN A 580 -9.84 3.47 3.01
C ASN A 580 -10.26 4.64 3.91
N VAL A 581 -10.92 4.30 5.00
CA VAL A 581 -11.48 5.23 5.98
C VAL A 581 -10.93 4.90 7.37
N LEU A 582 -10.66 5.94 8.15
CA LEU A 582 -10.40 5.87 9.57
C LEU A 582 -11.70 6.11 10.33
N LEU A 583 -12.09 5.18 11.18
CA LEU A 583 -13.27 5.27 12.03
C LEU A 583 -12.86 5.64 13.46
N GLY A 584 -13.65 6.49 14.10
CA GLY A 584 -13.49 6.85 15.51
C GLY A 584 -14.80 6.85 16.27
N GLY A 585 -14.79 6.26 17.46
CA GLY A 585 -15.96 6.09 18.33
C GLY A 585 -15.90 7.05 19.52
N PHE A 586 -16.92 7.91 19.64
CA PHE A 586 -16.99 8.95 20.66
C PHE A 586 -17.72 8.49 21.93
N GLU A 587 -17.50 9.25 23.00
CA GLU A 587 -18.15 9.09 24.31
C GLU A 587 -19.68 9.28 24.27
N ASN A 588 -20.19 10.03 23.29
CA ASN A 588 -21.64 10.27 23.13
C ASN A 588 -22.36 9.24 22.25
N GLY A 589 -21.63 8.22 21.75
CA GLY A 589 -22.18 7.19 20.87
C GLY A 589 -22.11 7.49 19.37
N ILE A 590 -21.52 8.62 18.97
CA ILE A 590 -21.33 8.96 17.56
C ILE A 590 -20.10 8.23 17.01
N ILE A 591 -20.20 7.72 15.78
CA ILE A 591 -19.07 7.16 15.03
C ILE A 591 -18.74 8.11 13.88
N SER A 592 -17.53 8.65 13.84
CA SER A 592 -17.07 9.49 12.73
C SER A 592 -16.14 8.72 11.79
N MET A 593 -16.18 9.09 10.51
CA MET A 593 -15.45 8.46 9.42
C MET A 593 -14.64 9.51 8.67
N TRP A 594 -13.32 9.35 8.61
CA TRP A 594 -12.41 10.27 7.93
C TRP A 594 -11.64 9.60 6.79
N SER A 595 -11.35 10.34 5.74
CA SER A 595 -10.51 9.89 4.62
C SER A 595 -9.09 9.59 5.07
N THR A 596 -8.53 8.45 4.66
CA THR A 596 -7.12 8.11 4.90
C THR A 596 -6.13 8.89 4.03
N TRP A 597 -6.62 9.64 3.05
CA TRP A 597 -5.77 10.46 2.18
C TRP A 597 -5.35 11.75 2.88
N ASP A 598 -6.29 12.44 3.53
CA ASP A 598 -6.11 13.80 4.06
C ASP A 598 -6.88 14.09 5.37
N LEU A 599 -7.44 13.07 6.03
CA LEU A 599 -8.21 13.20 7.27
C LEU A 599 -9.50 14.04 7.15
N THR A 600 -10.01 14.26 5.93
CA THR A 600 -11.30 14.92 5.70
C THR A 600 -12.45 14.11 6.28
N LEU A 601 -13.37 14.77 6.99
CA LEU A 601 -14.58 14.11 7.52
C LEU A 601 -15.51 13.74 6.37
N LEU A 602 -15.80 12.44 6.23
CA LEU A 602 -16.65 11.89 5.19
C LEU A 602 -18.09 11.71 5.66
N ARG A 603 -18.24 11.16 6.87
CA ARG A 603 -19.56 10.78 7.41
C ARG A 603 -19.53 10.72 8.94
N GLN A 604 -20.67 10.97 9.54
CA GLN A 604 -20.93 10.65 10.95
C GLN A 604 -22.14 9.70 11.01
N LEU A 605 -22.02 8.63 11.77
CA LEU A 605 -23.10 7.69 12.06
C LEU A 605 -23.60 7.95 13.47
N SER A 606 -24.92 8.09 13.58
CA SER A 606 -25.61 8.33 14.83
C SER A 606 -26.87 7.47 14.84
N PHE A 607 -26.95 6.56 15.79
CA PHE A 607 -28.06 5.61 15.91
C PHE A 607 -28.74 5.81 17.26
N PRO A 608 -30.09 5.85 17.33
CA PRO A 608 -30.81 6.01 18.60
C PRO A 608 -30.40 5.01 19.69
N GLN A 609 -30.06 3.79 19.28
CA GLN A 609 -29.62 2.70 20.17
C GLN A 609 -28.24 2.94 20.81
N LEU A 610 -27.42 3.80 20.21
CA LEU A 610 -26.08 4.14 20.69
C LEU A 610 -26.05 5.52 21.36
N HIS A 611 -27.12 6.32 21.26
CA HIS A 611 -27.13 7.68 21.79
C HIS A 611 -26.83 7.69 23.28
N SER A 612 -25.86 8.52 23.68
CA SER A 612 -25.39 8.65 25.07
C SER A 612 -24.69 7.40 25.63
N HIS A 613 -24.42 6.39 24.81
CA HIS A 613 -23.66 5.20 25.20
C HIS A 613 -22.23 5.34 24.67
N ALA A 614 -21.26 5.44 25.59
CA ALA A 614 -19.87 5.63 25.23
C ALA A 614 -19.31 4.42 24.47
N ILE A 615 -18.80 4.65 23.27
CA ILE A 615 -18.17 3.60 22.47
C ILE A 615 -16.78 3.32 23.04
N ILE A 616 -16.49 2.08 23.41
CA ILE A 616 -15.21 1.69 24.01
C ILE A 616 -14.27 1.04 23.01
N ALA A 617 -14.81 0.18 22.16
CA ALA A 617 -14.02 -0.57 21.19
C ALA A 617 -14.81 -0.77 19.90
N MET A 618 -14.10 -0.82 18.78
CA MET A 618 -14.67 -1.12 17.48
C MET A 618 -13.76 -2.04 16.69
N CYS A 619 -14.33 -2.89 15.84
CA CYS A 619 -13.57 -3.62 14.85
C CYS A 619 -14.34 -3.85 13.55
N ILE A 620 -13.59 -3.91 12.45
CA ILE A 620 -14.07 -4.34 11.14
C ILE A 620 -13.36 -5.65 10.81
N PRO A 621 -14.08 -6.77 10.69
CA PRO A 621 -13.46 -8.04 10.38
C PRO A 621 -12.85 -8.04 8.97
N LYS A 622 -11.64 -8.59 8.80
CA LYS A 622 -10.96 -8.57 7.48
C LYS A 622 -11.69 -9.38 6.42
N PHE A 623 -12.33 -10.47 6.82
CA PHE A 623 -13.15 -11.34 5.97
C PHE A 623 -14.54 -10.74 5.67
N ASP A 624 -15.01 -9.79 6.49
CA ASP A 624 -16.31 -9.14 6.35
C ASP A 624 -16.15 -7.62 6.48
N ARG A 625 -15.79 -6.99 5.36
CA ARG A 625 -15.58 -5.54 5.28
C ARG A 625 -16.88 -4.75 5.32
N ARG A 626 -18.04 -5.40 5.30
CA ARG A 626 -19.35 -4.73 5.25
C ARG A 626 -19.98 -4.54 6.62
N ARG A 627 -19.45 -5.19 7.66
CA ARG A 627 -19.96 -5.09 9.03
C ARG A 627 -18.97 -4.42 9.96
N LEU A 628 -19.51 -3.60 10.84
CA LEU A 628 -18.80 -2.91 11.91
C LEU A 628 -19.39 -3.41 13.23
N TYR A 629 -18.51 -3.88 14.11
CA TYR A 629 -18.84 -4.31 15.45
C TYR A 629 -18.39 -3.26 16.43
N VAL A 630 -19.29 -2.83 17.31
CA VAL A 630 -19.09 -1.73 18.25
C VAL A 630 -19.48 -2.22 19.63
N VAL A 631 -18.64 -2.00 20.64
CA VAL A 631 -19.00 -2.25 22.04
C VAL A 631 -19.13 -0.93 22.77
N ASP A 632 -20.24 -0.78 23.49
CA ASP A 632 -20.49 0.34 24.38
C ASP A 632 -19.96 0.10 25.80
N ARG A 633 -20.07 1.12 26.66
CA ARG A 633 -19.70 1.03 28.07
C ARG A 633 -20.62 0.13 28.88
N ASP A 634 -21.87 -0.01 28.47
CA ASP A 634 -22.91 -0.76 29.17
C ASP A 634 -22.89 -2.28 28.86
N ARG A 635 -21.86 -2.74 28.14
CA ARG A 635 -21.60 -4.14 27.77
C ARG A 635 -22.53 -4.67 26.68
N HIS A 636 -22.95 -3.82 25.76
CA HIS A 636 -23.66 -4.24 24.55
C HIS A 636 -22.72 -4.25 23.35
N LEU A 637 -22.78 -5.34 22.58
CA LEU A 637 -22.12 -5.48 21.29
C LEU A 637 -23.13 -5.20 20.18
N HIS A 638 -22.96 -4.09 19.47
CA HIS A 638 -23.79 -3.67 18.36
C HIS A 638 -23.18 -4.09 17.03
N THR A 639 -24.05 -4.51 16.11
CA THR A 639 -23.70 -4.83 14.71
C THR A 639 -24.31 -3.79 13.78
N ILE A 640 -23.46 -3.14 12.99
CA ILE A 640 -23.84 -2.18 11.95
C ILE A 640 -23.41 -2.77 10.60
N GLU A 641 -24.25 -2.68 9.57
CA GLU A 641 -23.99 -3.29 8.27
C GLU A 641 -24.23 -2.30 7.12
N SER A 642 -23.36 -2.36 6.10
CA SER A 642 -23.51 -1.57 4.88
C SER A 642 -24.70 -2.05 4.05
N ARG A 643 -25.56 -1.13 3.60
CA ARG A 643 -26.67 -1.42 2.65
C ARG A 643 -26.10 -1.72 1.26
N SER A 644 -26.04 -2.98 0.84
CA SER A 644 -25.69 -3.36 -0.55
C SER A 644 -26.91 -3.65 -1.42
N SER A 645 -26.78 -3.41 -2.73
CA SER A 645 -27.75 -3.83 -3.76
C SER A 645 -27.64 -5.32 -4.11
N SER A 646 -26.53 -5.97 -3.75
CA SER A 646 -26.29 -7.40 -3.96
C SER A 646 -26.44 -8.19 -2.65
N SER A 647 -27.43 -9.07 -2.62
CA SER A 647 -27.70 -10.03 -1.54
C SER A 647 -26.71 -11.20 -1.59
N SER A 648 -25.42 -10.94 -1.41
CA SER A 648 -24.47 -12.03 -1.16
C SER A 648 -24.62 -12.51 0.27
N SER A 649 -24.99 -13.77 0.47
CA SER A 649 -25.11 -14.42 1.79
C SER A 649 -23.72 -14.56 2.44
N THR A 650 -23.21 -13.49 3.04
CA THR A 650 -22.02 -13.54 3.88
C THR A 650 -22.38 -14.19 5.21
N ILE A 651 -21.77 -15.35 5.48
CA ILE A 651 -21.90 -16.10 6.74
C ILE A 651 -21.63 -15.15 7.90
N LEU A 652 -22.59 -15.04 8.83
CA LEU A 652 -22.43 -14.22 10.03
C LEU A 652 -21.28 -14.77 10.88
N PRO A 653 -20.40 -13.89 11.38
CA PRO A 653 -19.33 -14.37 12.23
C PRO A 653 -19.85 -14.87 13.57
N GLN A 654 -19.22 -15.92 14.07
CA GLN A 654 -19.39 -16.42 15.43
C GLN A 654 -18.62 -15.52 16.40
N ILE A 655 -19.34 -14.98 17.38
CA ILE A 655 -18.78 -14.12 18.40
C ILE A 655 -18.44 -14.96 19.63
N LEU A 656 -17.21 -14.86 20.11
CA LEU A 656 -16.72 -15.55 21.30
C LEU A 656 -16.30 -14.51 22.35
N PHE A 657 -16.60 -14.78 23.62
CA PHE A 657 -16.21 -13.91 24.74
C PHE A 657 -15.13 -14.59 25.56
N LEU A 658 -13.99 -13.92 25.74
CA LEU A 658 -12.94 -14.39 26.63
C LEU A 658 -13.31 -14.04 28.08
N SER A 659 -13.71 -15.03 28.87
CA SER A 659 -14.00 -14.87 30.31
C SER A 659 -12.84 -15.24 31.23
#